data_AF-A0A5M7BZU3-F1
#
_entry.id   AF-A0A5M7BZU3-F1
#
_cell.length_a   1.000
_cell.length_b   1.000
_cell.length_c   1.000
_cell.angle_alpha   90.00
_cell.angle_beta   90.00
_cell.angle_gamma   90.00
#
_symmetry.space_group_name_H-M   'P 1'
#
loop_
_entity.id
_entity.type
_entity.pdbx_description
1 polymer ?
#
loop_
_entity_poly.entity_id
_entity_poly.type
_entity_poly.pdbx_seq_one_letter_code
_entity_poly.pdbx_strand_id
1 'polypeptide(L)'
;MLLVSAGDSPDPALIKVDGQEKEQIWVCTTRSAVPDFAPGTTAVNGYQLLPLLADRDVHVATSPQVQAQDMMLSGELAIVHSAPDVTDELRSEAQQRPGSWIAVPDRMYQGQSRDKIPEHAFVGEYWVDETGTVTSQYRINSKYRPSPLTLGFPKPVSALEHVLHLYETGYVSADALLVVLSDNDFALVAESDGVASIFPFGGKKVLVAASGVGYVPDFAKRVNKVNLAALEPLLAEADLVIDLGARHQTQIAGSVLLRELERRRTAQRHAPNQPRGARPDAAPALPADPIDPHERFVGSVLAGAVGDALGYSIEFHDIGTIRQEHGDAGLTAPVLRDGVARISDDTQMMLFTLEGLIRAHVARRMNPVDNDPVPEVQHAYQRWFHTQNQPWPQAGGPYAQRLQQPDGWLITNHGLFAARAPGSTCMSALARFAQTHQHATPQHAINDSKGCGGVMRAAPVAVWSGDPAEVFYAAVGTAALTHSHPSGYLSAGVLAVIVHQLIRDVPLPEAVRIARELLLRWRGHEEQLQILDKAVELAKRGPVSPEELKDALGQGWVGEEALAIGLYAVLATDNLRDALLLSVNHSGDSDSTGIVAGNIGGALYGTRAIPQEWLNTLELREVVETLAKDALAEFSPGPPSDQAWLRRYPAW
;
A
#
# COMPACT_ATOMS: atom_id res chain seq x y z
N MET A 1 -30.99 17.40 -32.00
CA MET A 1 -32.01 16.52 -31.42
C MET A 1 -33.38 17.12 -31.73
N LEU A 2 -34.45 16.33 -31.73
CA LEU A 2 -35.81 16.81 -31.98
C LEU A 2 -36.59 16.80 -30.67
N LEU A 3 -36.95 17.97 -30.14
CA LEU A 3 -37.82 18.07 -28.98
C LEU A 3 -39.27 17.93 -29.43
N VAL A 4 -40.04 17.06 -28.79
CA VAL A 4 -41.48 16.97 -29.00
C VAL A 4 -42.13 18.23 -28.44
N SER A 5 -42.85 18.95 -29.29
CA SER A 5 -43.39 20.28 -28.97
C SER A 5 -44.91 20.31 -29.03
N ALA A 6 -45.53 21.24 -28.30
CA ALA A 6 -46.98 21.40 -28.25
C ALA A 6 -47.52 22.06 -29.54
N GLY A 7 -47.65 21.28 -30.62
CA GLY A 7 -48.17 21.76 -31.90
C GLY A 7 -47.21 22.72 -32.61
N ASP A 8 -47.74 23.87 -33.06
CA ASP A 8 -46.97 24.91 -33.78
C ASP A 8 -46.11 25.80 -32.86
N SER A 9 -46.11 25.56 -31.55
CA SER A 9 -45.22 26.25 -30.59
C SER A 9 -43.87 25.53 -30.49
N PRO A 10 -42.75 26.26 -30.31
CA PRO A 10 -41.45 25.67 -29.98
C PRO A 10 -41.37 25.13 -28.53
N ASP A 11 -42.41 25.34 -27.71
CA ASP A 11 -42.42 24.90 -26.31
C ASP A 11 -42.50 23.37 -26.18
N PRO A 12 -41.80 22.77 -25.19
CA PRO A 12 -41.86 21.33 -24.96
C PRO A 12 -43.27 20.88 -24.59
N ALA A 13 -43.74 19.80 -25.22
CA ALA A 13 -44.95 19.13 -24.77
C ALA A 13 -44.67 18.42 -23.43
N LEU A 14 -45.53 18.64 -22.43
CA LEU A 14 -45.42 18.01 -21.12
C LEU A 14 -46.35 16.81 -21.04
N ILE A 15 -45.75 15.65 -20.75
CA ILE A 15 -46.47 14.38 -20.70
C ILE A 15 -46.43 13.87 -19.27
N LYS A 16 -47.61 13.59 -18.72
CA LYS A 16 -47.74 12.98 -17.40
C LYS A 16 -47.92 11.48 -17.57
N VAL A 17 -47.05 10.70 -16.95
CA VAL A 17 -47.09 9.23 -16.99
C VAL A 17 -47.55 8.71 -15.63
N ASP A 18 -48.55 7.82 -15.65
CA ASP A 18 -49.11 7.23 -14.43
C ASP A 18 -48.02 6.49 -13.64
N GLY A 19 -47.89 6.84 -12.36
CA GLY A 19 -46.89 6.25 -11.46
C GLY A 19 -45.56 7.01 -11.37
N GLN A 20 -45.37 8.10 -12.12
CA GLN A 20 -44.23 9.00 -11.95
C GLN A 20 -44.66 10.35 -11.36
N GLU A 21 -43.85 10.89 -10.45
CA GLU A 21 -44.15 12.14 -9.74
C GLU A 21 -43.94 13.39 -10.61
N LYS A 22 -43.01 13.34 -11.58
CA LYS A 22 -42.64 14.48 -12.44
C LYS A 22 -43.24 14.36 -13.84
N GLU A 23 -43.54 15.52 -14.44
CA GLU A 23 -43.92 15.61 -15.85
C GLU A 23 -42.68 15.41 -16.74
N GLN A 24 -42.87 14.73 -17.86
CA GLN A 24 -41.80 14.36 -18.78
C GLN A 24 -41.78 15.23 -20.03
N ILE A 25 -40.58 15.43 -20.58
CA ILE A 25 -40.38 16.00 -21.91
C ILE A 25 -39.66 15.00 -22.81
N TRP A 26 -40.01 14.95 -24.09
CA TRP A 26 -39.54 13.92 -25.01
C TRP A 26 -38.60 14.48 -26.06
N VAL A 27 -37.47 13.80 -26.27
CA VAL A 27 -36.42 14.18 -27.22
C VAL A 27 -36.08 13.00 -28.12
N CYS A 28 -36.23 13.16 -29.43
CA CYS A 28 -35.93 12.13 -30.41
C CYS A 28 -34.59 12.41 -31.08
N THR A 29 -33.75 11.38 -31.22
CA THR A 29 -32.45 11.52 -31.91
C THR A 29 -32.60 11.55 -33.44
N THR A 30 -33.70 11.02 -33.96
CA THR A 30 -34.03 11.01 -35.40
C THR A 30 -35.51 11.27 -35.64
N ARG A 31 -35.88 11.72 -36.85
CA ARG A 31 -37.28 11.98 -37.21
C ARG A 31 -38.13 10.72 -37.27
N SER A 32 -37.51 9.58 -37.57
CA SER A 32 -38.14 8.25 -37.57
C SER A 32 -38.38 7.68 -36.17
N ALA A 33 -37.81 8.29 -35.12
CA ALA A 33 -38.01 7.92 -33.73
C ALA A 33 -39.07 8.80 -33.03
N VAL A 34 -39.78 9.64 -33.79
CA VAL A 34 -40.85 10.49 -33.26
C VAL A 34 -42.11 9.63 -33.10
N PRO A 35 -42.70 9.53 -31.89
CA PRO A 35 -43.90 8.74 -31.68
C PRO A 35 -45.10 9.29 -32.45
N ASP A 36 -45.98 8.41 -32.94
CA ASP A 36 -47.13 8.79 -33.77
C ASP A 36 -48.16 9.68 -33.04
N PHE A 37 -48.14 9.68 -31.70
CA PHE A 37 -49.01 10.52 -30.88
C PHE A 37 -48.47 11.96 -30.71
N ALA A 38 -47.28 12.28 -31.22
CA ALA A 38 -46.62 13.56 -31.00
C ALA A 38 -47.34 14.72 -31.75
N PRO A 39 -47.73 15.80 -31.04
CA PRO A 39 -48.47 16.90 -31.65
C PRO A 39 -47.61 17.83 -32.53
N GLY A 40 -46.29 17.78 -32.43
CA GLY A 40 -45.33 18.57 -33.21
C GLY A 40 -43.87 18.27 -32.81
N THR A 41 -42.89 18.73 -33.60
CA THR A 41 -41.46 18.59 -33.25
C THR A 41 -40.65 19.81 -33.63
N THR A 42 -39.76 20.26 -32.74
CA THR A 42 -38.84 21.37 -32.97
C THR A 42 -37.38 20.89 -32.86
N ALA A 43 -36.52 21.31 -33.79
CA ALA A 43 -35.10 20.98 -33.72
C ALA A 43 -34.41 21.84 -32.65
N VAL A 44 -33.73 21.18 -31.71
CA VAL A 44 -33.03 21.85 -30.59
C VAL A 44 -31.60 21.32 -30.44
N ASN A 45 -30.75 22.18 -29.90
CA ASN A 45 -29.39 21.83 -29.48
C ASN A 45 -29.39 21.42 -27.99
N GLY A 46 -28.58 20.43 -27.62
CA GLY A 46 -28.61 19.80 -26.29
C GLY A 46 -28.37 20.74 -25.11
N TYR A 47 -27.60 21.80 -25.29
CA TYR A 47 -27.37 22.81 -24.26
C TYR A 47 -28.64 23.56 -23.82
N GLN A 48 -29.64 23.68 -24.71
CA GLN A 48 -30.90 24.37 -24.38
C GLN A 48 -31.81 23.54 -23.48
N LEU A 49 -31.52 22.25 -23.29
CA LEU A 49 -32.29 21.36 -22.42
C LEU A 49 -31.80 21.41 -20.96
N LEU A 50 -30.57 21.88 -20.71
CA LEU A 50 -29.96 21.89 -19.38
C LEU A 50 -30.80 22.59 -18.30
N PRO A 51 -31.43 23.75 -18.55
CA PRO A 51 -32.27 24.40 -17.54
C PRO A 51 -33.54 23.61 -17.19
N LEU A 52 -33.99 22.72 -18.08
CA LEU A 52 -35.22 21.95 -17.92
C LEU A 52 -34.99 20.65 -17.14
N LEU A 53 -33.74 20.19 -17.01
CA LEU A 53 -33.36 18.95 -16.32
C LEU A 53 -33.48 19.04 -14.79
N ALA A 54 -33.57 20.25 -14.23
CA ALA A 54 -33.67 20.44 -12.77
C ALA A 54 -35.00 19.91 -12.22
N ASP A 55 -36.10 20.14 -12.95
CA ASP A 55 -37.46 19.98 -12.42
C ASP A 55 -38.27 18.92 -13.18
N ARG A 56 -37.75 18.38 -14.30
CA ARG A 56 -38.47 17.50 -15.22
C ARG A 56 -37.57 16.36 -15.70
N ASP A 57 -38.19 15.24 -16.04
CA ASP A 57 -37.48 14.09 -16.60
C ASP A 57 -37.47 14.17 -18.13
N VAL A 58 -36.30 13.94 -18.75
CA VAL A 58 -36.18 13.93 -20.21
C VAL A 58 -36.13 12.48 -20.69
N HIS A 59 -37.11 12.11 -21.50
CA HIS A 59 -37.14 10.83 -22.21
C HIS A 59 -36.53 10.97 -23.59
N VAL A 60 -35.49 10.19 -23.87
CA VAL A 60 -34.77 10.21 -25.14
C VAL A 60 -35.11 8.98 -25.96
N ALA A 61 -35.89 9.17 -27.02
CA ALA A 61 -36.26 8.13 -27.97
C ALA A 61 -35.22 8.01 -29.10
N THR A 62 -34.77 6.78 -29.38
CA THR A 62 -33.75 6.50 -30.41
C THR A 62 -34.28 5.59 -31.53
N SER A 63 -33.51 5.41 -32.60
CA SER A 63 -33.94 4.74 -33.84
C SER A 63 -34.41 3.29 -33.60
N PRO A 64 -35.46 2.79 -34.29
CA PRO A 64 -36.01 1.44 -34.10
C PRO A 64 -35.02 0.27 -34.34
N GLN A 65 -33.87 0.53 -34.98
CA GLN A 65 -32.84 -0.48 -35.27
C GLN A 65 -31.91 -0.74 -34.07
N VAL A 66 -31.91 0.14 -33.07
CA VAL A 66 -31.34 -0.14 -31.76
C VAL A 66 -32.49 -0.67 -30.93
N GLN A 67 -32.46 -1.98 -30.62
CA GLN A 67 -33.52 -2.64 -29.87
C GLN A 67 -33.80 -1.89 -28.54
N ALA A 68 -34.91 -1.15 -28.53
CA ALA A 68 -35.70 -0.70 -27.38
C ALA A 68 -34.93 -0.42 -26.08
N GLN A 69 -34.03 0.57 -26.09
CA GLN A 69 -33.60 1.20 -24.84
C GLN A 69 -33.92 2.68 -24.89
N ASP A 70 -35.03 3.03 -24.23
CA ASP A 70 -35.39 4.41 -23.95
C ASP A 70 -34.44 4.94 -22.86
N MET A 71 -33.81 6.08 -23.11
CA MET A 71 -32.87 6.70 -22.18
C MET A 71 -33.61 7.76 -21.36
N MET A 72 -33.65 7.62 -20.04
CA MET A 72 -34.18 8.66 -19.15
C MET A 72 -33.03 9.46 -18.56
N LEU A 73 -33.05 10.78 -18.77
CA LEU A 73 -32.17 11.72 -18.10
C LEU A 73 -32.94 12.29 -16.90
N SER A 74 -32.40 12.11 -15.70
CA SER A 74 -32.91 12.70 -14.46
C SER A 74 -31.81 13.57 -13.87
N GLY A 75 -31.96 14.88 -13.93
CA GLY A 75 -30.86 15.81 -13.63
C GLY A 75 -29.75 15.74 -14.68
N GLU A 76 -28.48 15.74 -14.25
CA GLU A 76 -27.30 15.71 -15.14
C GLU A 76 -26.84 14.29 -15.54
N LEU A 77 -27.53 13.24 -15.09
CA LEU A 77 -27.14 11.85 -15.32
C LEU A 77 -27.98 11.19 -16.43
N ALA A 78 -27.30 10.66 -17.45
CA ALA A 78 -27.85 9.69 -18.38
C ALA A 78 -27.84 8.31 -17.73
N ILE A 79 -29.00 7.86 -17.25
CA ILE A 79 -29.10 6.53 -16.65
C ILE A 79 -29.67 5.57 -17.69
N VAL A 80 -28.80 4.76 -18.28
CA VAL A 80 -29.20 3.51 -18.92
C VAL A 80 -29.31 2.48 -17.80
N HIS A 81 -30.49 2.32 -17.19
CA HIS A 81 -30.73 1.24 -16.24
C HIS A 81 -30.91 -0.09 -16.99
N SER A 82 -29.82 -0.61 -17.57
CA SER A 82 -29.73 -2.04 -17.83
C SER A 82 -29.27 -2.73 -16.55
N ALA A 83 -29.95 -3.79 -16.15
CA ALA A 83 -29.51 -4.63 -15.05
C ALA A 83 -28.05 -5.07 -15.33
N PRO A 84 -27.13 -5.04 -14.33
CA PRO A 84 -25.73 -5.36 -14.55
C PRO A 84 -25.56 -6.78 -15.08
N ASP A 85 -24.56 -7.02 -15.93
CA ASP A 85 -24.31 -8.38 -16.43
C ASP A 85 -24.14 -9.38 -15.27
N VAL A 86 -24.76 -10.55 -15.41
CA VAL A 86 -24.60 -11.65 -14.44
C VAL A 86 -23.19 -12.23 -14.62
N THR A 87 -22.31 -11.93 -13.68
CA THR A 87 -20.92 -12.42 -13.68
C THR A 87 -20.82 -13.83 -13.10
N ASP A 88 -19.67 -14.49 -13.30
CA ASP A 88 -19.42 -15.83 -12.74
C ASP A 88 -19.35 -15.82 -11.21
N GLU A 89 -18.89 -14.71 -10.62
CA GLU A 89 -18.89 -14.50 -9.17
C GLU A 89 -20.33 -14.44 -8.63
N LEU A 90 -21.22 -13.70 -9.32
CA LEU A 90 -22.63 -13.62 -8.94
C LEU A 90 -23.31 -14.99 -9.05
N ARG A 91 -23.00 -15.77 -10.10
CA ARG A 91 -23.48 -17.15 -10.26
C ARG A 91 -22.98 -18.06 -9.14
N SER A 92 -21.72 -17.91 -8.74
CA SER A 92 -21.12 -18.68 -7.64
C SER A 92 -21.77 -18.35 -6.30
N GLU A 93 -22.04 -17.06 -6.02
CA GLU A 93 -22.76 -16.66 -4.82
C GLU A 93 -24.22 -17.16 -4.84
N ALA A 94 -24.87 -17.13 -6.00
CA ALA A 94 -26.23 -17.64 -6.19
C ALA A 94 -26.37 -19.13 -5.84
N GLN A 95 -25.40 -19.95 -6.24
CA GLN A 95 -25.39 -21.38 -5.89
C GLN A 95 -25.33 -21.63 -4.38
N GLN A 96 -24.75 -20.71 -3.62
CA GLN A 96 -24.60 -20.83 -2.17
C GLN A 96 -25.80 -20.29 -1.40
N ARG A 97 -26.68 -19.50 -2.05
CA ARG A 97 -27.79 -18.78 -1.41
C ARG A 97 -29.10 -18.88 -2.21
N PRO A 98 -29.64 -20.09 -2.44
CA PRO A 98 -30.90 -20.27 -3.16
C PRO A 98 -32.08 -19.59 -2.45
N GLY A 99 -33.06 -19.12 -3.21
CA GLY A 99 -34.27 -18.47 -2.68
C GLY A 99 -34.01 -17.12 -2.00
N SER A 100 -33.02 -16.35 -2.47
CA SER A 100 -32.63 -15.08 -1.86
C SER A 100 -32.31 -13.98 -2.87
N TRP A 101 -32.30 -12.73 -2.42
CA TRP A 101 -31.79 -11.60 -3.18
C TRP A 101 -30.27 -11.48 -2.98
N ILE A 102 -29.53 -11.40 -4.08
CA ILE A 102 -28.08 -11.19 -4.07
C ILE A 102 -27.76 -9.82 -4.64
N ALA A 103 -27.05 -9.02 -3.85
CA ALA A 103 -26.69 -7.67 -4.22
C ALA A 103 -25.47 -7.63 -5.13
N VAL A 104 -25.55 -6.81 -6.16
CA VAL A 104 -24.48 -6.58 -7.13
C VAL A 104 -23.71 -5.34 -6.70
N PRO A 105 -22.43 -5.48 -6.31
CA PRO A 105 -21.61 -4.33 -5.94
C PRO A 105 -21.25 -3.48 -7.16
N ASP A 106 -21.02 -2.19 -6.92
CA ASP A 106 -20.40 -1.30 -7.89
C ASP A 106 -19.03 -1.83 -8.35
N ARG A 107 -18.60 -1.46 -9.56
CA ARG A 107 -17.34 -1.89 -10.16
C ARG A 107 -16.11 -1.65 -9.26
N MET A 108 -16.12 -0.58 -8.45
CA MET A 108 -15.03 -0.29 -7.50
C MET A 108 -14.93 -1.31 -6.34
N TYR A 109 -16.02 -2.01 -6.03
CA TYR A 109 -16.12 -2.94 -4.91
C TYR A 109 -16.20 -4.42 -5.34
N GLN A 110 -16.04 -4.72 -6.62
CA GLN A 110 -16.01 -6.10 -7.12
C GLN A 110 -14.92 -6.91 -6.42
N GLY A 111 -15.26 -8.12 -5.97
CA GLY A 111 -14.35 -9.01 -5.23
C GLY A 111 -14.21 -8.71 -3.73
N GLN A 112 -14.84 -7.63 -3.22
CA GLN A 112 -14.87 -7.38 -1.77
C GLN A 112 -16.01 -8.17 -1.10
N SER A 113 -15.82 -8.51 0.17
CA SER A 113 -16.86 -9.16 0.98
C SER A 113 -18.00 -8.18 1.29
N ARG A 114 -19.24 -8.66 1.25
CA ARG A 114 -20.46 -7.82 1.39
C ARG A 114 -20.46 -6.94 2.64
N ASP A 115 -19.91 -7.40 3.75
CA ASP A 115 -19.80 -6.68 5.02
C ASP A 115 -18.91 -5.42 4.95
N LYS A 116 -18.01 -5.35 3.96
CA LYS A 116 -17.11 -4.22 3.75
C LYS A 116 -17.64 -3.19 2.75
N ILE A 117 -18.79 -3.46 2.11
CA ILE A 117 -19.35 -2.62 1.05
C ILE A 117 -20.51 -1.80 1.63
N PRO A 118 -20.48 -0.46 1.55
CA PRO A 118 -21.56 0.35 2.06
C PRO A 118 -22.85 0.16 1.24
N GLU A 119 -24.02 0.32 1.87
CA GLU A 119 -25.33 0.07 1.23
C GLU A 119 -25.52 0.86 -0.08
N HIS A 120 -25.00 2.09 -0.15
CA HIS A 120 -25.09 2.93 -1.34
C HIS A 120 -24.13 2.51 -2.46
N ALA A 121 -23.20 1.57 -2.24
CA ALA A 121 -22.28 1.07 -3.25
C ALA A 121 -22.76 -0.24 -3.92
N PHE A 122 -23.99 -0.66 -3.67
CA PHE A 122 -24.64 -1.73 -4.43
C PHE A 122 -25.50 -1.14 -5.55
N VAL A 123 -25.36 -1.64 -6.77
CA VAL A 123 -26.13 -1.17 -7.93
C VAL A 123 -27.58 -1.62 -7.83
N GLY A 124 -27.81 -2.84 -7.35
CA GLY A 124 -29.12 -3.45 -7.19
C GLY A 124 -28.99 -4.91 -6.77
N GLU A 125 -30.06 -5.68 -6.86
CA GLU A 125 -30.09 -7.08 -6.43
C GLU A 125 -30.79 -7.95 -7.47
N TYR A 126 -30.30 -9.18 -7.65
CA TYR A 126 -30.96 -10.21 -8.43
C TYR A 126 -31.63 -11.25 -7.54
N TRP A 127 -32.80 -11.75 -7.95
CA TRP A 127 -33.42 -12.90 -7.30
C TRP A 127 -32.78 -14.19 -7.77
N VAL A 128 -32.44 -15.04 -6.80
CA VAL A 128 -31.95 -16.39 -7.01
C VAL A 128 -33.07 -17.37 -6.68
N ASP A 129 -33.39 -18.25 -7.63
CA ASP A 129 -34.43 -19.26 -7.42
C ASP A 129 -33.98 -20.38 -6.45
N GLU A 130 -34.88 -21.32 -6.19
CA GLU A 130 -34.63 -22.44 -5.26
C GLU A 130 -33.52 -23.39 -5.73
N THR A 131 -33.12 -23.31 -7.01
CA THR A 131 -32.05 -24.13 -7.59
C THR A 131 -30.67 -23.45 -7.52
N GLY A 132 -30.61 -22.21 -7.03
CA GLY A 132 -29.38 -21.42 -7.01
C GLY A 132 -29.09 -20.71 -8.34
N THR A 133 -30.09 -20.59 -9.23
CA THR A 133 -29.94 -19.92 -10.53
C THR A 133 -30.34 -18.45 -10.42
N VAL A 134 -29.48 -17.55 -10.92
CA VAL A 134 -29.80 -16.11 -11.02
C VAL A 134 -30.89 -15.92 -12.08
N THR A 135 -32.02 -15.34 -11.68
CA THR A 135 -33.16 -15.08 -12.56
C THR A 135 -33.08 -13.71 -13.22
N SER A 136 -33.99 -13.41 -14.15
CA SER A 136 -34.14 -12.07 -14.72
C SER A 136 -34.83 -11.06 -13.79
N GLN A 137 -35.28 -11.48 -12.60
CA GLN A 137 -35.86 -10.55 -11.63
C GLN A 137 -34.75 -9.73 -10.97
N TYR A 138 -34.75 -8.44 -11.25
CA TYR A 138 -33.78 -7.48 -10.77
C TYR A 138 -34.48 -6.32 -10.05
N ARG A 139 -33.92 -5.87 -8.93
CA ARG A 139 -34.38 -4.69 -8.19
C ARG A 139 -33.26 -3.69 -8.10
N ILE A 140 -33.53 -2.45 -8.50
CA ILE A 140 -32.57 -1.35 -8.41
C ILE A 140 -32.44 -0.93 -6.94
N ASN A 141 -31.21 -0.66 -6.50
CA ASN A 141 -30.98 -0.03 -5.21
C ASN A 141 -31.23 1.48 -5.33
N SER A 142 -32.29 1.99 -4.71
CA SER A 142 -32.64 3.42 -4.76
C SER A 142 -31.64 4.32 -4.05
N LYS A 143 -30.73 3.75 -3.24
CA LYS A 143 -29.65 4.49 -2.55
C LYS A 143 -28.32 4.42 -3.31
N TYR A 144 -28.27 3.76 -4.47
CA TYR A 144 -27.03 3.57 -5.22
C TYR A 144 -26.37 4.90 -5.60
N ARG A 145 -25.07 5.00 -5.35
CA ARG A 145 -24.18 6.07 -5.78
C ARG A 145 -23.11 5.45 -6.67
N PRO A 146 -23.00 5.83 -7.94
CA PRO A 146 -21.92 5.36 -8.79
C PRO A 146 -20.56 5.76 -8.25
N SER A 147 -19.61 4.83 -8.21
CA SER A 147 -18.24 5.14 -7.82
C SER A 147 -17.50 5.95 -8.89
N PRO A 148 -16.36 6.56 -8.56
CA PRO A 148 -15.50 7.23 -9.54
C PRO A 148 -15.13 6.32 -10.72
N LEU A 149 -14.88 5.03 -10.45
CA LEU A 149 -14.54 4.06 -11.49
C LEU A 149 -15.72 3.81 -12.45
N THR A 150 -16.94 3.72 -11.91
CA THR A 150 -18.16 3.57 -12.72
C THR A 150 -18.43 4.81 -13.57
N LEU A 151 -18.13 6.01 -13.05
CA LEU A 151 -18.24 7.28 -13.77
C LEU A 151 -17.08 7.53 -14.75
N GLY A 152 -16.11 6.61 -14.83
CA GLY A 152 -14.96 6.69 -15.71
C GLY A 152 -13.97 7.80 -15.33
N PHE A 153 -13.85 8.10 -14.04
CA PHE A 153 -12.82 9.00 -13.55
C PHE A 153 -11.44 8.34 -13.77
N PRO A 154 -10.40 9.13 -14.06
CA PRO A 154 -9.04 8.61 -14.18
C PRO A 154 -8.58 7.98 -12.86
N LYS A 155 -7.63 7.04 -12.92
CA LYS A 155 -7.03 6.45 -11.71
C LYS A 155 -6.31 7.56 -10.93
N PRO A 156 -6.64 7.81 -9.65
CA PRO A 156 -6.00 8.85 -8.87
C PRO A 156 -4.52 8.54 -8.65
N VAL A 157 -3.66 9.55 -8.76
CA VAL A 157 -2.20 9.40 -8.55
C VAL A 157 -1.71 10.03 -7.24
N SER A 158 -2.60 10.66 -6.47
CA SER A 158 -2.30 11.24 -5.16
C SER A 158 -3.42 10.99 -4.14
N ALA A 159 -3.13 11.16 -2.85
CA ALA A 159 -4.14 11.06 -1.79
C ALA A 159 -5.23 12.14 -1.93
N LEU A 160 -4.83 13.35 -2.34
CA LEU A 160 -5.75 14.45 -2.63
C LEU A 160 -6.69 14.11 -3.80
N GLU A 161 -6.16 13.58 -4.91
CA GLU A 161 -6.99 13.12 -6.04
C GLU A 161 -7.97 12.03 -5.64
N HIS A 162 -7.50 11.04 -4.88
CA HIS A 162 -8.35 9.93 -4.46
C HIS A 162 -9.52 10.42 -3.60
N VAL A 163 -9.26 11.31 -2.63
CA VAL A 163 -10.31 11.88 -1.78
C VAL A 163 -11.21 12.84 -2.54
N LEU A 164 -10.69 13.61 -3.50
CA LEU A 164 -11.51 14.45 -4.39
C LEU A 164 -12.49 13.61 -5.22
N HIS A 165 -12.02 12.50 -5.80
CA HIS A 165 -12.87 11.60 -6.59
C HIS A 165 -13.97 10.98 -5.74
N LEU A 166 -13.63 10.48 -4.54
CA LEU A 166 -14.60 9.93 -3.61
C LEU A 166 -15.56 10.99 -3.07
N TYR A 167 -15.08 12.23 -2.87
CA TYR A 167 -15.92 13.32 -2.37
C TYR A 167 -16.99 13.66 -3.40
N GLU A 168 -16.60 13.77 -4.67
CA GLU A 168 -17.53 14.14 -5.72
C GLU A 168 -18.57 13.07 -6.03
N THR A 169 -18.26 11.82 -5.70
CA THR A 169 -19.23 10.71 -5.78
C THR A 169 -20.01 10.51 -4.48
N GLY A 170 -19.79 11.36 -3.47
CA GLY A 170 -20.48 11.33 -2.20
C GLY A 170 -20.11 10.16 -1.30
N TYR A 171 -18.94 9.55 -1.51
CA TYR A 171 -18.40 8.44 -0.71
C TYR A 171 -17.64 8.91 0.54
N VAL A 172 -17.13 10.16 0.53
CA VAL A 172 -16.48 10.78 1.70
C VAL A 172 -17.12 12.11 2.02
N SER A 173 -17.02 12.52 3.29
CA SER A 173 -17.58 13.79 3.76
C SER A 173 -16.72 14.99 3.35
N ALA A 174 -17.33 16.19 3.40
CA ALA A 174 -16.60 17.44 3.23
C ALA A 174 -15.46 17.59 4.24
N ASP A 175 -15.66 17.14 5.50
CA ASP A 175 -14.61 17.18 6.53
C ASP A 175 -13.39 16.33 6.15
N ALA A 176 -13.61 15.16 5.55
CA ALA A 176 -12.50 14.31 5.08
C ALA A 176 -11.70 14.99 3.95
N LEU A 177 -12.41 15.63 3.00
CA LEU A 177 -11.76 16.41 1.95
C LEU A 177 -10.97 17.60 2.53
N LEU A 178 -11.56 18.34 3.47
CA LEU A 178 -10.92 19.49 4.12
C LEU A 178 -9.64 19.09 4.88
N VAL A 179 -9.65 17.91 5.52
CA VAL A 179 -8.48 17.37 6.20
C VAL A 179 -7.36 17.08 5.19
N VAL A 180 -7.64 16.30 4.16
CA VAL A 180 -6.63 15.94 3.14
C VAL A 180 -6.13 17.18 2.40
N LEU A 181 -7.00 18.13 2.06
CA LEU A 181 -6.62 19.39 1.44
C LEU A 181 -5.70 20.24 2.33
N SER A 182 -5.90 20.21 3.65
CA SER A 182 -5.07 20.96 4.60
C SER A 182 -3.66 20.36 4.75
N ASP A 183 -3.54 19.05 4.55
CA ASP A 183 -2.32 18.28 4.83
C ASP A 183 -1.52 17.96 3.56
N ASN A 184 -1.98 18.40 2.37
CA ASN A 184 -1.32 18.15 1.09
C ASN A 184 -1.03 19.45 0.34
N ASP A 185 0.03 19.41 -0.45
CA ASP A 185 0.34 20.46 -1.41
C ASP A 185 -0.45 20.25 -2.71
N PHE A 186 -0.80 21.34 -3.37
CA PHE A 186 -1.43 21.36 -4.69
C PHE A 186 -0.89 22.52 -5.54
N ALA A 187 -1.14 22.48 -6.84
CA ALA A 187 -0.65 23.49 -7.78
C ALA A 187 -1.66 24.63 -7.92
N LEU A 188 -1.34 25.82 -7.41
CA LEU A 188 -2.17 27.02 -7.54
C LEU A 188 -1.77 27.83 -8.76
N VAL A 189 -2.74 28.25 -9.57
CA VAL A 189 -2.52 29.11 -10.73
C VAL A 189 -2.08 30.51 -10.29
N ALA A 190 -1.02 31.02 -10.90
CA ALA A 190 -0.40 32.31 -10.59
C ALA A 190 -0.13 33.13 -11.86
N GLU A 191 0.01 34.44 -11.69
CA GLU A 191 0.51 35.35 -12.72
C GLU A 191 2.00 35.09 -13.00
N SER A 192 2.52 35.69 -14.07
CA SER A 192 3.92 35.49 -14.51
C SER A 192 4.95 35.88 -13.43
N ASP A 193 4.63 36.84 -12.57
CA ASP A 193 5.46 37.27 -11.44
C ASP A 193 5.40 36.34 -10.22
N GLY A 194 4.52 35.32 -10.23
CA GLY A 194 4.36 34.34 -9.17
C GLY A 194 3.31 34.70 -8.12
N VAL A 195 2.53 35.78 -8.30
CA VAL A 195 1.41 36.11 -7.42
C VAL A 195 0.19 35.26 -7.76
N ALA A 196 -0.51 34.73 -6.75
CA ALA A 196 -1.74 33.95 -6.95
C ALA A 196 -2.81 34.75 -7.74
N SER A 197 -3.34 34.16 -8.79
CA SER A 197 -4.37 34.79 -9.62
C SER A 197 -5.76 34.54 -9.05
N ILE A 198 -6.59 35.59 -8.98
CA ILE A 198 -8.01 35.50 -8.64
C ILE A 198 -8.83 35.68 -9.91
N PHE A 199 -9.67 34.70 -10.23
CA PHE A 199 -10.48 34.66 -11.45
C PHE A 199 -11.95 34.94 -11.14
N PRO A 200 -12.69 35.65 -12.01
CA PRO A 200 -14.14 35.67 -11.96
C PRO A 200 -14.69 34.34 -12.49
N PHE A 201 -15.46 33.62 -11.68
CA PHE A 201 -16.11 32.36 -12.05
C PHE A 201 -17.54 32.33 -11.51
N GLY A 202 -18.55 32.28 -12.39
CA GLY A 202 -19.96 32.25 -11.98
C GLY A 202 -20.43 33.46 -11.16
N GLY A 203 -19.82 34.64 -11.35
CA GLY A 203 -20.10 35.85 -10.57
C GLY A 203 -19.41 35.90 -9.19
N LYS A 204 -18.59 34.90 -8.86
CA LYS A 204 -17.75 34.87 -7.65
C LYS A 204 -16.28 34.99 -8.02
N LYS A 205 -15.45 35.42 -7.07
CA LYS A 205 -14.00 35.39 -7.16
C LYS A 205 -13.52 34.00 -6.75
N VAL A 206 -12.61 33.39 -7.52
CA VAL A 206 -12.06 32.06 -7.23
C VAL A 206 -10.55 32.02 -7.41
N LEU A 207 -9.90 31.21 -6.58
CA LEU A 207 -8.56 30.69 -6.75
C LEU A 207 -8.67 29.37 -7.51
N VAL A 208 -7.86 29.20 -8.56
CA VAL A 208 -7.86 27.96 -9.35
C VAL A 208 -6.63 27.14 -8.96
N ALA A 209 -6.87 25.90 -8.56
CA ALA A 209 -5.84 24.93 -8.20
C ALA A 209 -6.00 23.63 -9.01
N ALA A 210 -4.93 22.87 -9.09
CA ALA A 210 -4.87 21.54 -9.66
C ALA A 210 -4.28 20.57 -8.64
N SER A 211 -4.93 19.43 -8.46
CA SER A 211 -4.50 18.33 -7.59
C SER A 211 -3.21 17.67 -8.09
N GLY A 212 -2.90 17.83 -9.38
CA GLY A 212 -1.71 17.32 -10.06
C GLY A 212 -1.44 18.03 -11.38
N VAL A 213 -0.25 17.78 -11.97
CA VAL A 213 0.22 18.45 -13.20
C VAL A 213 -0.74 18.22 -14.38
N GLY A 214 -1.39 17.06 -14.44
CA GLY A 214 -2.34 16.72 -15.50
C GLY A 214 -3.65 17.50 -15.47
N TYR A 215 -3.93 18.23 -14.40
CA TYR A 215 -5.15 19.04 -14.23
C TYR A 215 -4.86 20.55 -14.20
N VAL A 216 -3.62 20.95 -14.48
CA VAL A 216 -3.27 22.37 -14.62
C VAL A 216 -3.97 22.92 -15.88
N PRO A 217 -4.82 23.97 -15.77
CA PRO A 217 -5.52 24.50 -16.93
C PRO A 217 -4.56 25.08 -17.98
N ASP A 218 -4.87 24.91 -19.26
CA ASP A 218 -4.04 25.39 -20.38
C ASP A 218 -3.78 26.91 -20.36
N PHE A 219 -4.67 27.69 -19.73
CA PHE A 219 -4.49 29.14 -19.60
C PHE A 219 -3.52 29.54 -18.48
N ALA A 220 -3.08 28.60 -17.64
CA ALA A 220 -2.17 28.89 -16.55
C ALA A 220 -0.80 29.28 -17.09
N LYS A 221 -0.44 30.56 -16.93
CA LYS A 221 0.89 31.08 -17.31
C LYS A 221 1.98 30.54 -16.39
N ARG A 222 1.64 30.30 -15.13
CA ARG A 222 2.52 29.78 -14.07
C ARG A 222 1.67 29.06 -13.02
N VAL A 223 2.28 28.10 -12.33
CA VAL A 223 1.72 27.47 -11.14
C VAL A 223 2.71 27.50 -9.99
N ASN A 224 2.22 27.66 -8.77
CA ASN A 224 2.99 27.56 -7.54
C ASN A 224 2.51 26.36 -6.73
N LYS A 225 3.45 25.59 -6.19
CA LYS A 225 3.14 24.56 -5.20
C LYS A 225 2.80 25.26 -3.86
N VAL A 226 1.60 25.04 -3.35
CA VAL A 226 1.11 25.67 -2.11
C VAL A 226 0.30 24.66 -1.29
N ASN A 227 0.10 24.98 -0.02
CA ASN A 227 -0.86 24.30 0.86
C ASN A 227 -1.99 25.26 1.27
N LEU A 228 -3.01 24.73 1.95
CA LEU A 228 -4.18 25.53 2.32
C LEU A 228 -3.85 26.72 3.24
N ALA A 229 -2.88 26.59 4.14
CA ALA A 229 -2.50 27.67 5.05
C ALA A 229 -1.93 28.88 4.30
N ALA A 230 -1.18 28.66 3.22
CA ALA A 230 -0.64 29.73 2.38
C ALA A 230 -1.73 30.55 1.67
N LEU A 231 -2.94 29.99 1.51
CA LEU A 231 -4.07 30.67 0.87
C LEU A 231 -4.87 31.56 1.83
N GLU A 232 -4.69 31.43 3.14
CA GLU A 232 -5.50 32.09 4.16
C GLU A 232 -5.79 33.59 3.89
N PRO A 233 -4.81 34.43 3.49
CA PRO A 233 -5.06 35.85 3.23
C PRO A 233 -6.03 36.12 2.07
N LEU A 234 -6.19 35.14 1.17
CA LEU A 234 -6.98 35.26 -0.05
C LEU A 234 -8.37 34.63 0.10
N LEU A 235 -8.55 33.70 1.04
CA LEU A 235 -9.80 32.95 1.24
C LEU A 235 -10.96 33.79 1.77
N ALA A 236 -10.70 35.00 2.27
CA ALA A 236 -11.74 35.95 2.65
C ALA A 236 -12.47 36.55 1.44
N GLU A 237 -11.81 36.60 0.29
CA GLU A 237 -12.33 37.23 -0.93
C GLU A 237 -12.59 36.25 -2.08
N ALA A 238 -12.13 35.00 -1.97
CA ALA A 238 -12.24 34.01 -3.04
C ALA A 238 -12.51 32.59 -2.54
N ASP A 239 -13.29 31.83 -3.31
CA ASP A 239 -13.45 30.38 -3.14
C ASP A 239 -12.26 29.63 -3.77
N LEU A 240 -12.03 28.37 -3.39
CA LEU A 240 -11.04 27.51 -4.03
C LEU A 240 -11.73 26.54 -5.00
N VAL A 241 -11.30 26.53 -6.25
CA VAL A 241 -11.73 25.54 -7.26
C VAL A 241 -10.54 24.65 -7.58
N ILE A 242 -10.72 23.33 -7.42
CA ILE A 242 -9.70 22.32 -7.71
C ILE A 242 -10.11 21.52 -8.96
N ASP A 243 -9.14 21.27 -9.84
CA ASP A 243 -9.28 20.49 -11.08
C ASP A 243 -10.35 21.06 -12.02
N LEU A 244 -10.28 22.38 -12.24
CA LEU A 244 -11.21 23.12 -13.10
C LEU A 244 -11.34 22.47 -14.49
N GLY A 245 -12.56 22.10 -14.87
CA GLY A 245 -12.87 21.46 -16.15
C GLY A 245 -12.75 19.93 -16.15
N ALA A 246 -12.28 19.31 -15.06
CA ALA A 246 -12.31 17.87 -14.89
C ALA A 246 -13.72 17.38 -14.46
N ARG A 247 -14.00 16.09 -14.69
CA ARG A 247 -15.25 15.45 -14.22
C ARG A 247 -15.40 15.43 -12.70
N HIS A 248 -14.30 15.60 -11.96
CA HIS A 248 -14.24 15.62 -10.50
C HIS A 248 -13.92 17.01 -9.94
N GLN A 249 -14.14 18.06 -10.74
CA GLN A 249 -13.94 19.43 -10.30
C GLN A 249 -14.69 19.69 -8.99
N THR A 250 -14.02 20.29 -8.01
CA THR A 250 -14.65 20.64 -6.73
C THR A 250 -14.46 22.12 -6.42
N GLN A 251 -15.53 22.79 -6.01
CA GLN A 251 -15.49 24.17 -5.48
C GLN A 251 -15.75 24.18 -3.98
N ILE A 252 -14.82 24.74 -3.21
CA ILE A 252 -14.93 24.88 -1.75
C ILE A 252 -14.97 26.35 -1.39
N ALA A 253 -15.99 26.74 -0.63
CA ALA A 253 -16.16 28.13 -0.23
C ALA A 253 -14.99 28.60 0.65
N GLY A 254 -14.45 29.79 0.40
CA GLY A 254 -13.33 30.34 1.17
C GLY A 254 -13.65 30.44 2.67
N SER A 255 -14.90 30.77 3.00
CA SER A 255 -15.39 30.79 4.39
C SER A 255 -15.40 29.41 5.09
N VAL A 256 -15.56 28.31 4.34
CA VAL A 256 -15.48 26.94 4.88
C VAL A 256 -14.03 26.61 5.21
N LEU A 257 -13.12 26.95 4.29
CA LEU A 257 -11.68 26.73 4.46
C LEU A 257 -11.12 27.57 5.62
N LEU A 258 -11.56 28.83 5.77
CA LEU A 258 -11.20 29.67 6.92
C LEU A 258 -11.68 29.07 8.24
N ARG A 259 -12.93 28.58 8.31
CA ARG A 259 -13.43 27.90 9.51
C ARG A 259 -12.63 26.64 9.84
N GLU A 260 -12.17 25.89 8.83
CA GLU A 260 -11.31 24.73 9.07
C GLU A 260 -9.94 25.14 9.62
N LEU A 261 -9.31 26.16 9.03
CA LEU A 261 -8.05 26.71 9.51
C LEU A 261 -8.17 27.27 10.93
N GLU A 262 -9.30 27.90 11.27
CA GLU A 262 -9.62 28.38 12.61
C GLU A 262 -9.89 27.23 13.58
N ARG A 263 -10.66 26.21 13.18
CA ARG A 263 -10.93 24.99 13.97
C ARG A 263 -9.61 24.32 14.34
N ARG A 264 -8.70 24.17 13.39
CA ARG A 264 -7.34 23.63 13.59
C ARG A 264 -6.51 24.52 14.52
N ARG A 265 -6.52 25.85 14.35
CA ARG A 265 -5.86 26.80 15.27
C ARG A 265 -6.41 26.74 16.69
N THR A 266 -7.72 26.56 16.83
CA THR A 266 -8.41 26.52 18.13
C THR A 266 -8.12 25.20 18.85
N ALA A 267 -8.08 24.09 18.11
CA ALA A 267 -7.61 22.79 18.61
C ALA A 267 -6.15 22.85 19.08
N GLN A 268 -5.28 23.57 18.36
CA GLN A 268 -3.88 23.80 18.75
C GLN A 268 -3.71 24.73 19.97
N ARG A 269 -4.64 25.67 20.22
CA ARG A 269 -4.59 26.62 21.35
C ARG A 269 -5.01 26.04 22.71
N HIS A 270 -5.74 24.92 22.74
CA HIS A 270 -6.26 24.32 23.98
C HIS A 270 -5.37 23.21 24.58
N ALA A 271 -4.13 23.04 24.12
CA ALA A 271 -3.17 22.08 24.68
C ALA A 271 -2.39 22.66 25.90
N PRO A 272 -2.19 21.94 27.04
CA PRO A 272 -1.54 22.50 28.24
C PRO A 272 0.00 22.58 28.18
N ASN A 273 0.58 23.62 28.82
CA ASN A 273 2.01 24.01 28.86
C ASN A 273 2.92 23.17 29.80
N GLN A 274 4.17 22.91 29.39
CA GLN A 274 5.35 22.65 30.25
C GLN A 274 6.49 23.66 29.96
N PRO A 275 7.42 23.96 30.91
CA PRO A 275 8.29 25.13 30.85
C PRO A 275 9.63 24.90 30.13
N ARG A 276 10.12 25.98 29.48
CA ARG A 276 11.19 26.02 28.47
C ARG A 276 12.58 26.28 29.04
N GLY A 277 13.55 25.51 28.55
CA GLY A 277 14.99 25.70 28.74
C GLY A 277 15.85 24.88 27.76
N ALA A 278 15.44 24.74 26.50
CA ALA A 278 16.20 24.15 25.38
C ALA A 278 15.56 24.60 24.05
N ARG A 279 16.27 24.40 22.91
CA ARG A 279 15.84 24.72 21.52
C ARG A 279 14.40 24.24 21.24
N PRO A 280 13.64 24.84 20.28
CA PRO A 280 12.17 24.84 20.35
C PRO A 280 11.56 23.44 20.25
N ASP A 281 11.43 22.79 21.41
CA ASP A 281 10.88 21.46 21.61
C ASP A 281 9.37 21.46 21.38
N ALA A 282 8.94 20.40 20.69
CA ALA A 282 7.55 20.05 20.44
C ALA A 282 6.71 20.05 21.74
N ALA A 283 5.55 20.72 21.73
CA ALA A 283 4.55 20.56 22.79
C ALA A 283 3.78 19.24 22.58
N PRO A 284 3.39 18.55 23.66
CA PRO A 284 3.23 17.09 23.69
C PRO A 284 2.02 16.61 22.90
N ALA A 285 2.25 15.56 22.11
CA ALA A 285 1.22 14.78 21.44
C ALA A 285 0.15 14.33 22.47
N LEU A 286 -1.12 14.41 22.08
CA LEU A 286 -2.12 13.49 22.65
C LEU A 286 -1.51 12.08 22.55
N PRO A 287 -1.55 11.23 23.61
CA PRO A 287 -0.87 9.96 23.57
C PRO A 287 -1.32 9.22 22.32
N ALA A 288 -0.36 8.99 21.41
CA ALA A 288 -0.58 8.07 20.31
C ALA A 288 -1.11 6.79 20.95
N ASP A 289 -2.15 6.18 20.35
CA ASP A 289 -2.52 4.83 20.75
C ASP A 289 -1.21 4.02 20.79
N PRO A 290 -0.92 3.37 21.93
CA PRO A 290 0.35 2.68 22.11
C PRO A 290 0.54 1.72 20.94
N ILE A 291 1.74 1.77 20.33
CA ILE A 291 2.06 0.92 19.18
C ILE A 291 1.96 -0.52 19.66
N ASP A 292 0.92 -1.22 19.21
CA ASP A 292 0.69 -2.58 19.64
C ASP A 292 1.70 -3.55 19.00
N PRO A 293 1.87 -4.77 19.55
CA PRO A 293 2.81 -5.75 19.00
C PRO A 293 2.60 -6.08 17.51
N HIS A 294 1.35 -5.99 17.01
CA HIS A 294 1.03 -6.25 15.61
C HIS A 294 1.54 -5.11 14.72
N GLU A 295 1.30 -3.86 15.11
CA GLU A 295 1.84 -2.69 14.41
C GLU A 295 3.37 -2.70 14.39
N ARG A 296 4.01 -3.10 15.50
CA ARG A 296 5.48 -3.22 15.57
C ARG A 296 6.01 -4.28 14.60
N PHE A 297 5.39 -5.46 14.55
CA PHE A 297 5.84 -6.51 13.64
C PHE A 297 5.61 -6.15 12.16
N VAL A 298 4.43 -5.62 11.81
CA VAL A 298 4.17 -5.14 10.44
C VAL A 298 5.12 -3.99 10.08
N GLY A 299 5.40 -3.10 11.04
CA GLY A 299 6.39 -2.04 10.93
C GLY A 299 7.77 -2.58 10.58
N SER A 300 8.24 -3.61 11.32
CA SER A 300 9.52 -4.28 11.05
C SER A 300 9.62 -4.80 9.61
N VAL A 301 8.61 -5.52 9.14
CA VAL A 301 8.65 -6.15 7.80
C VAL A 301 8.57 -5.08 6.70
N LEU A 302 7.67 -4.09 6.81
CA LEU A 302 7.52 -3.03 5.81
C LEU A 302 8.71 -2.08 5.78
N ALA A 303 9.20 -1.62 6.94
CA ALA A 303 10.34 -0.73 7.01
C ALA A 303 11.63 -1.44 6.54
N GLY A 304 11.76 -2.75 6.79
CA GLY A 304 12.81 -3.56 6.19
C GLY A 304 12.78 -3.49 4.66
N ALA A 305 11.62 -3.74 4.04
CA ALA A 305 11.49 -3.67 2.59
C ALA A 305 11.73 -2.27 2.03
N VAL A 306 11.36 -1.21 2.76
CA VAL A 306 11.71 0.17 2.40
C VAL A 306 13.21 0.42 2.48
N GLY A 307 13.88 -0.12 3.51
CA GLY A 307 15.33 0.00 3.67
C GLY A 307 16.13 -0.71 2.58
N ASP A 308 15.72 -1.93 2.23
CA ASP A 308 16.21 -2.64 1.03
C ASP A 308 16.04 -1.75 -0.21
N ALA A 309 14.81 -1.35 -0.54
CA ALA A 309 14.54 -0.62 -1.77
C ALA A 309 15.27 0.74 -1.86
N LEU A 310 15.55 1.36 -0.72
CA LEU A 310 16.36 2.56 -0.61
C LEU A 310 17.83 2.26 -0.97
N GLY A 311 18.43 1.25 -0.34
CA GLY A 311 19.82 0.86 -0.54
C GLY A 311 20.10 0.22 -1.90
N TYR A 312 19.13 -0.51 -2.47
CA TYR A 312 19.32 -1.29 -3.70
C TYR A 312 19.71 -0.44 -4.90
N SER A 313 19.28 0.83 -4.91
CA SER A 313 19.60 1.77 -5.97
C SER A 313 21.06 2.21 -6.04
N ILE A 314 21.77 2.10 -4.92
CA ILE A 314 23.15 2.53 -4.71
C ILE A 314 24.04 1.38 -4.22
N GLU A 315 23.54 0.15 -4.28
CA GLU A 315 24.28 -1.07 -4.00
C GLU A 315 25.58 -1.07 -4.81
N PHE A 316 26.71 -1.46 -4.19
CA PHE A 316 28.06 -1.43 -4.75
C PHE A 316 28.72 -0.05 -4.93
N HIS A 317 28.02 1.06 -4.69
CA HIS A 317 28.63 2.39 -4.79
C HIS A 317 29.51 2.69 -3.57
N ASP A 318 30.61 3.42 -3.79
CA ASP A 318 31.33 4.07 -2.70
C ASP A 318 30.70 5.42 -2.36
N ILE A 319 31.01 5.96 -1.18
CA ILE A 319 30.40 7.22 -0.73
C ILE A 319 30.71 8.40 -1.67
N GLY A 320 31.85 8.37 -2.37
CA GLY A 320 32.19 9.40 -3.36
C GLY A 320 31.21 9.38 -4.54
N THR A 321 30.92 8.19 -5.04
CA THR A 321 29.95 7.95 -6.13
C THR A 321 28.54 8.33 -5.69
N ILE A 322 28.11 7.91 -4.49
CA ILE A 322 26.79 8.27 -3.93
C ILE A 322 26.65 9.80 -3.86
N ARG A 323 27.66 10.51 -3.37
CA ARG A 323 27.63 11.99 -3.30
C ARG A 323 27.66 12.63 -4.68
N GLN A 324 28.38 12.05 -5.64
CA GLN A 324 28.41 12.56 -7.00
C GLN A 324 27.04 12.46 -7.69
N GLU A 325 26.30 11.38 -7.45
CA GLU A 325 25.01 11.14 -8.09
C GLU A 325 23.82 11.79 -7.36
N HIS A 326 23.90 11.90 -6.02
CA HIS A 326 22.79 12.35 -5.18
C HIS A 326 23.04 13.67 -4.42
N GLY A 327 24.24 14.23 -4.54
CA GLY A 327 24.68 15.45 -3.84
C GLY A 327 25.41 15.17 -2.52
N ASP A 328 25.96 16.20 -1.88
CA ASP A 328 26.82 16.06 -0.69
C ASP A 328 26.15 15.37 0.51
N ALA A 329 24.82 15.46 0.60
CA ALA A 329 24.00 14.80 1.62
C ALA A 329 23.78 13.30 1.34
N GLY A 330 24.21 12.80 0.18
CA GLY A 330 23.93 11.45 -0.30
C GLY A 330 22.47 11.25 -0.70
N LEU A 331 22.02 10.00 -0.65
CA LEU A 331 20.64 9.64 -0.93
C LEU A 331 19.70 10.22 0.14
N THR A 332 18.59 10.85 -0.26
CA THR A 332 17.63 11.51 0.65
C THR A 332 16.19 10.96 0.54
N ALA A 333 15.95 10.10 -0.44
CA ALA A 333 14.71 9.38 -0.72
C ALA A 333 14.99 8.20 -1.68
N PRO A 334 14.12 7.18 -1.78
CA PRO A 334 14.28 6.08 -2.72
C PRO A 334 14.39 6.54 -4.17
N VAL A 335 15.29 5.90 -4.93
CA VAL A 335 15.36 6.10 -6.38
C VAL A 335 14.26 5.29 -7.05
N LEU A 336 13.35 6.00 -7.72
CA LEU A 336 12.23 5.37 -8.41
C LEU A 336 12.61 4.97 -9.83
N ARG A 337 12.28 3.73 -10.22
CA ARG A 337 12.34 3.25 -11.60
C ARG A 337 10.93 2.94 -12.07
N ASP A 338 10.47 3.64 -13.10
CA ASP A 338 9.09 3.56 -13.59
C ASP A 338 8.04 3.89 -12.49
N GLY A 339 8.38 4.84 -11.61
CA GLY A 339 7.54 5.26 -10.49
C GLY A 339 7.57 4.33 -9.26
N VAL A 340 8.43 3.30 -9.26
CA VAL A 340 8.48 2.28 -8.21
C VAL A 340 9.88 2.22 -7.58
N ALA A 341 9.94 2.18 -6.25
CA ALA A 341 11.14 1.84 -5.47
C ALA A 341 11.26 0.31 -5.46
N ARG A 342 12.25 -0.21 -6.19
CA ARG A 342 12.41 -1.66 -6.42
C ARG A 342 13.10 -2.32 -5.22
N ILE A 343 12.64 -3.50 -4.84
CA ILE A 343 13.25 -4.33 -3.80
C ILE A 343 14.33 -5.25 -4.40
N SER A 344 15.29 -5.69 -3.58
CA SER A 344 16.36 -6.64 -3.94
C SER A 344 16.00 -8.09 -3.58
N ASP A 345 16.97 -9.02 -3.66
CA ASP A 345 16.80 -10.37 -3.12
C ASP A 345 16.59 -10.38 -1.60
N ASP A 346 17.01 -9.34 -0.88
CA ASP A 346 16.84 -9.18 0.57
C ASP A 346 15.36 -9.31 0.97
N THR A 347 14.51 -8.44 0.44
CA THR A 347 13.06 -8.52 0.70
C THR A 347 12.47 -9.81 0.15
N GLN A 348 12.87 -10.25 -1.05
CA GLN A 348 12.31 -11.48 -1.61
C GLN A 348 12.57 -12.67 -0.68
N MET A 349 13.81 -12.86 -0.22
CA MET A 349 14.17 -13.93 0.69
C MET A 349 13.52 -13.74 2.07
N MET A 350 13.41 -12.51 2.59
CA MET A 350 12.67 -12.22 3.82
C MET A 350 11.21 -12.70 3.74
N LEU A 351 10.53 -12.46 2.60
CA LEU A 351 9.16 -12.94 2.39
C LEU A 351 9.08 -14.46 2.36
N PHE A 352 10.03 -15.14 1.71
CA PHE A 352 10.06 -16.61 1.72
C PHE A 352 10.44 -17.19 3.10
N THR A 353 11.25 -16.51 3.90
CA THR A 353 11.45 -16.88 5.32
C THR A 353 10.13 -16.80 6.07
N LEU A 354 9.41 -15.68 5.95
CA LEU A 354 8.16 -15.45 6.66
C LEU A 354 7.08 -16.46 6.26
N GLU A 355 6.92 -16.74 4.97
CA GLU A 355 5.99 -17.76 4.50
C GLU A 355 6.40 -19.17 4.95
N GLY A 356 7.70 -19.50 4.95
CA GLY A 356 8.21 -20.76 5.48
C GLY A 356 7.89 -20.95 6.97
N LEU A 357 7.97 -19.89 7.76
CA LEU A 357 7.58 -19.89 9.18
C LEU A 357 6.07 -20.12 9.36
N ILE A 358 5.22 -19.47 8.55
CA ILE A 358 3.77 -19.71 8.57
C ILE A 358 3.49 -21.19 8.29
N ARG A 359 4.09 -21.74 7.22
CA ARG A 359 3.92 -23.16 6.85
C ARG A 359 4.41 -24.11 7.94
N ALA A 360 5.57 -23.82 8.53
CA ALA A 360 6.09 -24.57 9.67
C ALA A 360 5.12 -24.57 10.86
N HIS A 361 4.50 -23.43 11.16
CA HIS A 361 3.53 -23.34 12.24
C HIS A 361 2.23 -24.12 11.91
N VAL A 362 1.74 -24.04 10.67
CA VAL A 362 0.63 -24.88 10.19
C VAL A 362 0.96 -26.36 10.34
N ALA A 363 2.14 -26.79 9.89
CA ALA A 363 2.63 -28.17 10.02
C ALA A 363 2.66 -28.62 11.48
N ARG A 364 3.24 -27.80 12.37
CA ARG A 364 3.33 -28.05 13.81
C ARG A 364 1.96 -28.26 14.45
N ARG A 365 0.95 -27.47 14.05
CA ARG A 365 -0.42 -27.60 14.58
C ARG A 365 -1.13 -28.85 14.06
N MET A 366 -0.89 -29.25 12.81
CA MET A 366 -1.48 -30.46 12.22
C MET A 366 -0.86 -31.74 12.78
N ASN A 367 0.46 -31.76 12.93
CA ASN A 367 1.21 -32.90 13.41
C ASN A 367 2.34 -32.43 14.34
N PRO A 368 2.10 -32.36 15.66
CA PRO A 368 3.05 -31.79 16.62
C PRO A 368 4.17 -32.79 16.94
N VAL A 369 5.05 -33.03 15.96
CA VAL A 369 6.18 -33.96 16.07
C VAL A 369 7.52 -33.26 16.30
N ASP A 370 7.68 -32.02 15.81
CA ASP A 370 8.90 -31.21 15.95
C ASP A 370 8.54 -29.72 16.05
N ASN A 371 9.38 -28.93 16.72
CA ASN A 371 9.27 -27.48 16.87
C ASN A 371 10.34 -26.73 16.03
N ASP A 372 10.87 -27.38 15.00
CA ASP A 372 11.88 -26.84 14.09
C ASP A 372 11.25 -26.28 12.79
N PRO A 373 11.41 -24.98 12.48
CA PRO A 373 10.91 -24.41 11.23
C PRO A 373 11.81 -24.67 10.02
N VAL A 374 13.04 -25.15 10.22
CA VAL A 374 14.06 -25.24 9.17
C VAL A 374 13.63 -26.07 7.94
N PRO A 375 12.96 -27.23 8.06
CA PRO A 375 12.55 -28.02 6.90
C PRO A 375 11.60 -27.27 5.96
N GLU A 376 10.67 -26.51 6.52
CA GLU A 376 9.67 -25.74 5.77
C GLU A 376 10.23 -24.44 5.21
N VAL A 377 11.15 -23.80 5.94
CA VAL A 377 11.90 -22.66 5.43
C VAL A 377 12.84 -23.08 4.30
N GLN A 378 13.47 -24.26 4.36
CA GLN A 378 14.22 -24.80 3.23
C GLN A 378 13.31 -25.00 2.01
N HIS A 379 12.12 -25.55 2.20
CA HIS A 379 11.15 -25.71 1.11
C HIS A 379 10.78 -24.35 0.51
N ALA A 380 10.55 -23.33 1.35
CA ALA A 380 10.31 -21.96 0.91
C ALA A 380 11.48 -21.39 0.10
N TYR A 381 12.73 -21.61 0.53
CA TYR A 381 13.89 -21.17 -0.23
C TYR A 381 14.05 -21.90 -1.57
N GLN A 382 13.66 -23.17 -1.71
CA GLN A 382 13.64 -23.82 -3.02
C GLN A 382 12.59 -23.21 -3.95
N ARG A 383 11.46 -22.74 -3.39
CA ARG A 383 10.44 -22.00 -4.14
C ARG A 383 10.94 -20.62 -4.54
N TRP A 384 11.69 -19.90 -3.69
CA TRP A 384 12.41 -18.68 -4.10
C TRP A 384 13.44 -18.97 -5.19
N PHE A 385 14.27 -20.00 -5.03
CA PHE A 385 15.28 -20.36 -6.03
C PHE A 385 14.66 -20.62 -7.41
N HIS A 386 13.47 -21.21 -7.44
CA HIS A 386 12.67 -21.36 -8.66
C HIS A 386 12.31 -20.00 -9.29
N THR A 387 11.90 -19.00 -8.50
CA THR A 387 11.58 -17.67 -9.04
C THR A 387 12.79 -16.97 -9.66
N GLN A 388 14.01 -17.37 -9.26
CA GLN A 388 15.28 -16.88 -9.83
C GLN A 388 15.67 -17.59 -11.14
N ASN A 389 14.69 -17.84 -12.02
CA ASN A 389 14.83 -18.48 -13.33
C ASN A 389 15.37 -19.93 -13.31
N GLN A 390 15.15 -20.66 -12.23
CA GLN A 390 15.54 -22.07 -12.14
C GLN A 390 14.32 -22.97 -12.38
N PRO A 391 14.34 -23.91 -13.33
CA PRO A 391 13.19 -24.81 -13.55
C PRO A 391 12.83 -25.58 -12.28
N TRP A 392 11.54 -25.68 -11.93
CA TRP A 392 11.10 -26.35 -10.71
C TRP A 392 11.63 -27.80 -10.54
N PRO A 393 11.70 -28.64 -11.60
CA PRO A 393 12.30 -29.97 -11.48
C PRO A 393 13.77 -29.98 -11.02
N GLN A 394 14.48 -28.87 -11.21
CA GLN A 394 15.86 -28.68 -10.76
C GLN A 394 15.91 -27.92 -9.43
N ALA A 395 15.07 -26.91 -9.24
CA ALA A 395 15.06 -26.08 -8.04
C ALA A 395 14.45 -26.80 -6.83
N GLY A 396 13.34 -27.52 -7.01
CA GLY A 396 12.59 -28.14 -5.93
C GLY A 396 13.28 -29.35 -5.29
N GLY A 397 14.33 -29.90 -5.89
CA GLY A 397 15.08 -31.04 -5.33
C GLY A 397 14.16 -32.20 -4.89
N PRO A 398 14.17 -32.61 -3.60
CA PRO A 398 13.31 -33.70 -3.13
C PRO A 398 11.82 -33.36 -3.20
N TYR A 399 11.43 -32.08 -3.12
CA TYR A 399 10.03 -31.63 -3.18
C TYR A 399 9.43 -31.83 -4.58
N ALA A 400 10.23 -31.61 -5.63
CA ALA A 400 9.81 -31.78 -7.02
C ALA A 400 9.47 -33.24 -7.39
N GLN A 401 9.84 -34.21 -6.56
CA GLN A 401 9.47 -35.61 -6.74
C GLN A 401 7.99 -35.88 -6.42
N ARG A 402 7.37 -35.07 -5.54
CA ARG A 402 5.94 -35.20 -5.21
C ARG A 402 5.10 -34.04 -5.75
N LEU A 403 5.70 -32.86 -5.95
CA LEU A 403 5.04 -31.68 -6.49
C LEU A 403 5.51 -31.40 -7.92
N GLN A 404 4.60 -31.49 -8.89
CA GLN A 404 4.92 -31.17 -10.30
C GLN A 404 5.24 -29.68 -10.53
N GLN A 405 4.73 -28.80 -9.66
CA GLN A 405 4.95 -27.35 -9.64
C GLN A 405 5.04 -26.89 -8.18
N PRO A 406 5.71 -25.76 -7.89
CA PRO A 406 5.71 -25.20 -6.53
C PRO A 406 4.30 -24.76 -6.12
N ASP A 407 4.00 -24.82 -4.83
CA ASP A 407 2.66 -24.57 -4.30
C ASP A 407 2.57 -23.36 -3.34
N GLY A 408 1.32 -23.06 -2.95
CA GLY A 408 0.88 -21.98 -2.05
C GLY A 408 0.87 -20.59 -2.67
N TRP A 409 0.56 -19.59 -1.85
CA TRP A 409 0.19 -18.27 -2.36
C TRP A 409 1.38 -17.39 -2.74
N LEU A 410 2.48 -17.41 -2.00
CA LEU A 410 3.57 -16.46 -2.27
C LEU A 410 4.12 -16.63 -3.69
N ILE A 411 4.25 -17.87 -4.16
CA ILE A 411 4.76 -18.20 -5.49
C ILE A 411 3.86 -17.74 -6.65
N THR A 412 2.59 -17.39 -6.39
CA THR A 412 1.70 -16.85 -7.44
C THR A 412 1.93 -15.36 -7.71
N ASN A 413 2.73 -14.68 -6.88
CA ASN A 413 3.04 -13.27 -7.05
C ASN A 413 4.19 -13.09 -8.05
N HIS A 414 3.85 -12.92 -9.33
CA HIS A 414 4.82 -12.91 -10.44
C HIS A 414 5.91 -11.83 -10.35
N GLY A 415 5.72 -10.76 -9.57
CA GLY A 415 6.80 -9.78 -9.33
C GLY A 415 8.05 -10.39 -8.65
N LEU A 416 7.89 -11.49 -7.91
CA LEU A 416 9.01 -12.21 -7.27
C LEU A 416 9.87 -13.01 -8.25
N PHE A 417 9.48 -13.12 -9.53
CA PHE A 417 10.26 -13.75 -10.59
C PHE A 417 11.25 -12.79 -11.26
N ALA A 418 11.22 -11.51 -10.90
CA ALA A 418 12.28 -10.59 -11.28
C ALA A 418 13.56 -10.97 -10.52
N ALA A 419 14.62 -11.35 -11.25
CA ALA A 419 15.93 -11.56 -10.66
C ALA A 419 16.51 -10.21 -10.24
N ARG A 420 16.66 -10.01 -8.93
CA ARG A 420 17.10 -8.76 -8.30
C ARG A 420 18.42 -8.98 -7.56
N ALA A 421 19.51 -9.11 -8.34
CA ALA A 421 20.88 -9.29 -7.83
C ALA A 421 21.12 -10.48 -6.84
N PRO A 422 20.49 -11.66 -7.01
CA PRO A 422 20.57 -12.73 -6.01
C PRO A 422 22.00 -13.14 -5.65
N GLY A 423 22.31 -13.15 -4.36
CA GLY A 423 23.64 -13.50 -3.85
C GLY A 423 24.13 -14.89 -4.26
N SER A 424 25.37 -14.99 -4.75
CA SER A 424 25.95 -16.26 -5.25
C SER A 424 26.03 -17.37 -4.19
N THR A 425 26.21 -17.01 -2.92
CA THR A 425 26.19 -17.96 -1.79
C THR A 425 24.80 -18.62 -1.67
N CYS A 426 23.73 -17.82 -1.67
CA CYS A 426 22.36 -18.35 -1.61
C CYS A 426 22.08 -19.25 -2.80
N MET A 427 22.36 -18.79 -4.02
CA MET A 427 22.12 -19.56 -5.25
C MET A 427 22.85 -20.91 -5.25
N SER A 428 24.13 -20.93 -4.89
CA SER A 428 24.92 -22.17 -4.87
C SER A 428 24.51 -23.13 -3.75
N ALA A 429 24.14 -22.62 -2.56
CA ALA A 429 23.65 -23.44 -1.45
C ALA A 429 22.32 -24.12 -1.77
N LEU A 430 21.37 -23.39 -2.37
CA LEU A 430 20.05 -23.91 -2.74
C LEU A 430 20.14 -24.90 -3.92
N ALA A 431 21.03 -24.65 -4.88
CA ALA A 431 21.37 -25.62 -5.92
C ALA A 431 21.97 -26.91 -5.35
N ARG A 432 22.87 -26.79 -4.36
CA ARG A 432 23.48 -27.94 -3.67
C ARG A 432 22.41 -28.75 -2.94
N PHE A 433 21.54 -28.12 -2.15
CA PHE A 433 20.44 -28.82 -1.48
C PHE A 433 19.56 -29.56 -2.49
N ALA A 434 19.22 -28.93 -3.61
CA ALA A 434 18.40 -29.57 -4.63
C ALA A 434 19.02 -30.84 -5.20
N GLN A 435 20.35 -30.90 -5.28
CA GLN A 435 21.10 -32.05 -5.80
C GLN A 435 21.37 -33.13 -4.75
N THR A 436 21.66 -32.74 -3.50
CA THR A 436 22.14 -33.66 -2.45
C THR A 436 21.04 -34.08 -1.47
N HIS A 437 19.96 -33.30 -1.38
CA HIS A 437 18.89 -33.41 -0.39
C HIS A 437 19.38 -33.31 1.07
N GLN A 438 20.56 -32.73 1.29
CA GLN A 438 21.14 -32.56 2.62
C GLN A 438 21.04 -31.10 3.03
N HIS A 439 20.30 -30.86 4.12
CA HIS A 439 20.22 -29.54 4.74
C HIS A 439 21.56 -29.16 5.36
N ALA A 440 21.96 -27.90 5.18
CA ALA A 440 23.05 -27.34 5.96
C ALA A 440 22.57 -27.01 7.37
N THR A 441 23.45 -27.21 8.35
CA THR A 441 23.22 -26.85 9.75
C THR A 441 24.49 -26.23 10.32
N PRO A 442 24.46 -25.60 11.50
CA PRO A 442 25.69 -25.14 12.14
C PRO A 442 26.73 -26.25 12.38
N GLN A 443 26.30 -27.52 12.44
CA GLN A 443 27.18 -28.69 12.59
C GLN A 443 27.54 -29.35 11.25
N HIS A 444 26.78 -29.07 10.18
CA HIS A 444 27.00 -29.59 8.83
C HIS A 444 27.21 -28.42 7.86
N ALA A 445 28.44 -27.93 7.82
CA ALA A 445 28.83 -26.84 6.94
C ALA A 445 28.86 -27.28 5.46
N ILE A 446 28.27 -26.46 4.59
CA ILE A 446 28.30 -26.67 3.12
C ILE A 446 29.18 -25.65 2.38
N ASN A 447 29.60 -24.60 3.08
CA ASN A 447 30.53 -23.57 2.64
C ASN A 447 31.20 -22.91 3.87
N ASP A 448 31.90 -21.79 3.66
CA ASP A 448 32.49 -20.97 4.73
C ASP A 448 32.07 -19.49 4.58
N SER A 449 30.87 -19.25 4.06
CA SER A 449 30.41 -17.89 3.71
C SER A 449 30.01 -17.10 4.94
N LYS A 450 30.57 -15.89 5.07
CA LYS A 450 30.18 -14.86 6.05
C LYS A 450 29.15 -13.88 5.52
N GLY A 451 28.70 -14.00 4.27
CA GLY A 451 27.82 -13.03 3.62
C GLY A 451 26.59 -12.64 4.45
N CYS A 452 26.09 -11.42 4.22
CA CYS A 452 24.90 -10.85 4.86
C CYS A 452 23.59 -11.59 4.57
N GLY A 453 23.56 -12.49 3.58
CA GLY A 453 22.38 -13.23 3.15
C GLY A 453 21.67 -14.05 4.23
N GLY A 454 22.36 -14.37 5.33
CA GLY A 454 21.74 -14.93 6.52
C GLY A 454 20.89 -13.92 7.30
N VAL A 455 21.44 -12.74 7.58
CA VAL A 455 20.84 -11.72 8.46
C VAL A 455 19.76 -10.88 7.78
N MET A 456 19.92 -10.56 6.49
CA MET A 456 18.98 -9.69 5.74
C MET A 456 17.52 -10.18 5.74
N ARG A 457 17.31 -11.47 6.02
CA ARG A 457 16.01 -12.16 5.97
C ARG A 457 15.58 -12.76 7.32
N ALA A 458 16.25 -12.42 8.42
CA ALA A 458 16.08 -13.07 9.71
C ALA A 458 15.01 -12.44 10.63
N ALA A 459 14.66 -11.17 10.42
CA ALA A 459 13.68 -10.47 11.27
C ALA A 459 12.32 -11.18 11.40
N PRO A 460 11.74 -11.79 10.34
CA PRO A 460 10.53 -12.62 10.44
C PRO A 460 10.56 -13.70 11.53
N VAL A 461 11.73 -14.26 11.86
CA VAL A 461 11.87 -15.34 12.85
C VAL A 461 11.47 -14.88 14.26
N ALA A 462 11.41 -13.58 14.50
CA ALA A 462 11.00 -12.97 15.77
C ALA A 462 9.64 -13.45 16.32
N VAL A 463 8.72 -13.91 15.46
CA VAL A 463 7.39 -14.39 15.86
C VAL A 463 7.30 -15.91 16.05
N TRP A 464 8.37 -16.66 15.77
CA TRP A 464 8.35 -18.13 15.80
C TRP A 464 7.97 -18.71 17.17
N SER A 465 8.51 -18.11 18.24
CA SER A 465 8.30 -18.55 19.62
C SER A 465 8.12 -17.37 20.56
N GLY A 466 7.54 -17.65 21.73
CA GLY A 466 7.53 -16.75 22.88
C GLY A 466 8.86 -16.74 23.65
N ASP A 467 9.72 -17.75 23.46
CA ASP A 467 11.05 -17.83 24.08
C ASP A 467 12.12 -17.24 23.13
N PRO A 468 12.85 -16.18 23.52
CA PRO A 468 13.91 -15.61 22.69
C PRO A 468 15.06 -16.59 22.40
N ALA A 469 15.31 -17.60 23.24
CA ALA A 469 16.31 -18.61 22.97
C ALA A 469 15.91 -19.55 21.81
N GLU A 470 14.63 -19.91 21.71
CA GLU A 470 14.10 -20.67 20.58
C GLU A 470 14.12 -19.83 19.29
N VAL A 471 13.81 -18.52 19.38
CA VAL A 471 13.93 -17.58 18.25
C VAL A 471 15.37 -17.49 17.76
N PHE A 472 16.35 -17.36 18.66
CA PHE A 472 17.77 -17.33 18.29
C PHE A 472 18.16 -18.64 17.58
N TYR A 473 17.75 -19.79 18.12
CA TYR A 473 18.05 -21.09 17.54
C TYR A 473 17.45 -21.26 16.13
N ALA A 474 16.17 -20.90 15.95
CA ALA A 474 15.50 -20.96 14.66
C ALA A 474 16.15 -20.01 13.63
N ALA A 475 16.56 -18.80 14.04
CA ALA A 475 17.22 -17.84 13.16
C ALA A 475 18.60 -18.33 12.71
N VAL A 476 19.38 -18.92 13.63
CA VAL A 476 20.64 -19.58 13.31
C VAL A 476 20.42 -20.74 12.33
N GLY A 477 19.44 -21.61 12.58
CA GLY A 477 19.13 -22.75 11.72
C GLY A 477 18.73 -22.33 10.29
N THR A 478 17.84 -21.34 10.17
CA THR A 478 17.37 -20.84 8.87
C THR A 478 18.45 -20.07 8.10
N ALA A 479 19.34 -19.35 8.76
CA ALA A 479 20.50 -18.72 8.12
C ALA A 479 21.54 -19.76 7.64
N ALA A 480 21.81 -20.78 8.48
CA ALA A 480 22.77 -21.84 8.21
C ALA A 480 22.46 -22.66 6.95
N LEU A 481 21.19 -22.68 6.51
CA LEU A 481 20.76 -23.28 5.23
C LEU A 481 21.56 -22.77 4.02
N THR A 482 22.15 -21.57 4.11
CA THR A 482 22.95 -20.97 3.03
C THR A 482 24.32 -20.46 3.49
N HIS A 483 24.47 -20.04 4.75
CA HIS A 483 25.69 -19.41 5.26
C HIS A 483 26.22 -20.24 6.43
N SER A 484 27.27 -21.04 6.19
CA SER A 484 27.76 -21.98 7.20
C SER A 484 28.83 -21.42 8.13
N HIS A 485 29.35 -20.21 7.90
CA HIS A 485 30.27 -19.57 8.84
C HIS A 485 29.51 -18.97 10.04
N PRO A 486 30.02 -19.08 11.29
CA PRO A 486 29.41 -18.51 12.48
C PRO A 486 28.91 -17.07 12.32
N SER A 487 29.73 -16.15 11.84
CA SER A 487 29.34 -14.74 11.65
C SER A 487 28.21 -14.54 10.62
N GLY A 488 28.05 -15.47 9.66
CA GLY A 488 26.95 -15.47 8.70
C GLY A 488 25.59 -15.87 9.31
N TYR A 489 25.57 -16.78 10.30
CA TYR A 489 24.32 -17.23 10.93
C TYR A 489 24.06 -16.65 12.33
N LEU A 490 25.08 -16.26 13.08
CA LEU A 490 24.93 -15.68 14.41
C LEU A 490 24.40 -14.25 14.37
N SER A 491 24.74 -13.48 13.33
CA SER A 491 24.12 -12.19 13.03
C SER A 491 22.60 -12.30 12.89
N ALA A 492 22.11 -13.31 12.18
CA ALA A 492 20.68 -13.60 12.05
C ALA A 492 20.01 -13.86 13.41
N GLY A 493 20.66 -14.65 14.28
CA GLY A 493 20.20 -14.90 15.65
C GLY A 493 20.07 -13.61 16.47
N VAL A 494 21.06 -12.73 16.40
CA VAL A 494 21.06 -11.46 17.12
C VAL A 494 19.93 -10.54 16.60
N LEU A 495 19.79 -10.37 15.28
CA LEU A 495 18.72 -9.56 14.70
C LEU A 495 17.33 -10.06 15.10
N ALA A 496 17.07 -11.36 14.95
CA ALA A 496 15.78 -11.95 15.24
C ALA A 496 15.38 -11.74 16.72
N VAL A 497 16.34 -11.84 17.65
CA VAL A 497 16.07 -11.57 19.07
C VAL A 497 15.85 -10.09 19.32
N ILE A 498 16.62 -9.18 18.71
CA ILE A 498 16.38 -7.73 18.86
C ILE A 498 14.94 -7.39 18.44
N VAL A 499 14.52 -7.83 17.25
CA VAL A 499 13.15 -7.61 16.75
C VAL A 499 12.12 -8.27 17.66
N HIS A 500 12.35 -9.51 18.12
CA HIS A 500 11.45 -10.22 19.04
C HIS A 500 11.20 -9.48 20.35
N GLN A 501 12.23 -8.83 20.91
CA GLN A 501 12.11 -8.02 22.13
C GLN A 501 11.39 -6.70 21.82
N LEU A 502 11.73 -6.03 20.72
CA LEU A 502 11.10 -4.76 20.33
C LEU A 502 9.59 -4.89 20.09
N ILE A 503 9.12 -5.95 19.41
CA ILE A 503 7.69 -6.17 19.20
C ILE A 503 6.92 -6.42 20.52
N ARG A 504 7.63 -6.74 21.60
CA ARG A 504 7.10 -6.90 22.97
C ARG A 504 7.32 -5.65 23.83
N ASP A 505 7.60 -4.51 23.20
CA ASP A 505 7.80 -3.21 23.85
C ASP A 505 9.00 -3.19 24.82
N VAL A 506 9.97 -4.09 24.63
CA VAL A 506 11.23 -4.04 25.37
C VAL A 506 12.13 -2.97 24.77
N PRO A 507 12.69 -2.03 25.56
CA PRO A 507 13.56 -0.97 25.04
C PRO A 507 14.77 -1.50 24.28
N LEU A 508 15.16 -0.82 23.19
CA LEU A 508 16.25 -1.25 22.31
C LEU A 508 17.57 -1.60 23.04
N PRO A 509 18.07 -0.82 24.01
CA PRO A 509 19.29 -1.19 24.74
C PRO A 509 19.17 -2.54 25.48
N GLU A 510 17.98 -2.82 26.01
CA GLU A 510 17.70 -4.07 26.71
C GLU A 510 17.52 -5.24 25.73
N ALA A 511 16.89 -4.99 24.58
CA ALA A 511 16.80 -5.96 23.48
C ALA A 511 18.19 -6.41 22.99
N VAL A 512 19.11 -5.44 22.81
CA VAL A 512 20.51 -5.72 22.44
C VAL A 512 21.23 -6.49 23.55
N ARG A 513 21.02 -6.14 24.82
CA ARG A 513 21.60 -6.88 25.97
C ARG A 513 21.18 -8.35 25.97
N ILE A 514 19.89 -8.63 25.78
CA ILE A 514 19.34 -9.99 25.74
C ILE A 514 19.91 -10.77 24.55
N ALA A 515 19.94 -10.17 23.36
CA ALA A 515 20.50 -10.80 22.17
C ALA A 515 22.00 -11.13 22.34
N ARG A 516 22.76 -10.21 22.96
CA ARG A 516 24.17 -10.41 23.32
C ARG A 516 24.37 -11.57 24.30
N GLU A 517 23.51 -11.72 25.30
CA GLU A 517 23.58 -12.84 26.26
C GLU A 517 23.32 -14.20 25.64
N LEU A 518 22.42 -14.26 24.65
CA LEU A 518 22.16 -15.48 23.89
C LEU A 518 23.32 -15.79 22.93
N LEU A 519 23.87 -14.77 22.27
CA LEU A 519 25.04 -14.90 21.40
C LEU A 519 26.23 -15.55 22.11
N LEU A 520 26.53 -15.15 23.36
CA LEU A 520 27.63 -15.69 24.17
C LEU A 520 27.53 -17.21 24.43
N ARG A 521 26.38 -17.84 24.20
CA ARG A 521 26.17 -19.28 24.38
C ARG A 521 26.63 -20.10 23.18
N TRP A 522 26.94 -19.45 22.06
CA TRP A 522 27.33 -20.11 20.81
C TRP A 522 28.84 -20.13 20.62
N ARG A 523 29.35 -21.18 19.97
CA ARG A 523 30.76 -21.24 19.57
C ARG A 523 31.01 -20.34 18.35
N GLY A 524 32.18 -19.70 18.28
CA GLY A 524 32.52 -18.80 17.18
C GLY A 524 31.80 -17.46 17.24
N HIS A 525 31.32 -17.06 18.43
CA HIS A 525 30.60 -15.81 18.64
C HIS A 525 31.51 -14.57 18.67
N GLU A 526 32.82 -14.76 18.80
CA GLU A 526 33.78 -13.72 19.16
C GLU A 526 33.81 -12.57 18.14
N GLU A 527 33.77 -12.88 16.84
CA GLU A 527 33.77 -11.89 15.75
C GLU A 527 32.47 -11.07 15.77
N GLN A 528 31.32 -11.74 15.86
CA GLN A 528 30.02 -11.09 15.96
C GLN A 528 29.88 -10.23 17.22
N LEU A 529 30.37 -10.71 18.36
CA LEU A 529 30.34 -10.00 19.63
C LEU A 529 31.18 -8.72 19.56
N GLN A 530 32.39 -8.82 19.00
CA GLN A 530 33.31 -7.70 18.91
C GLN A 530 32.71 -6.55 18.09
N ILE A 531 32.12 -6.85 16.94
CA ILE A 531 31.54 -5.80 16.08
C ILE A 531 30.21 -5.26 16.62
N LEU A 532 29.40 -6.10 17.27
CA LEU A 532 28.19 -5.68 17.98
C LEU A 532 28.52 -4.67 19.09
N ASP A 533 29.52 -4.97 19.92
CA ASP A 533 29.97 -4.08 20.99
C ASP A 533 30.54 -2.76 20.41
N LYS A 534 31.29 -2.83 19.29
CA LYS A 534 31.76 -1.62 18.58
C LYS A 534 30.63 -0.74 18.08
N ALA A 535 29.57 -1.31 17.50
CA ALA A 535 28.42 -0.56 17.00
C ALA A 535 27.70 0.19 18.13
N VAL A 536 27.48 -0.48 19.26
CA VAL A 536 26.86 0.12 20.46
C VAL A 536 27.72 1.25 21.03
N GLU A 537 29.05 1.07 21.10
CA GLU A 537 29.96 2.13 21.57
C GLU A 537 30.03 3.31 20.59
N LEU A 538 30.06 3.06 19.28
CA LEU A 538 30.08 4.11 18.26
C LEU A 538 28.80 4.95 18.32
N ALA A 539 27.64 4.33 18.51
CA ALA A 539 26.34 5.02 18.57
C ALA A 539 26.25 6.04 19.70
N LYS A 540 27.00 5.89 20.80
CA LYS A 540 27.06 6.89 21.88
C LYS A 540 27.59 8.25 21.43
N ARG A 541 28.26 8.31 20.27
CA ARG A 541 28.78 9.55 19.67
C ARG A 541 27.75 10.22 18.75
N GLY A 542 26.60 9.59 18.50
CA GLY A 542 25.63 10.02 17.48
C GLY A 542 26.07 9.67 16.05
N PRO A 543 25.45 10.29 15.04
CA PRO A 543 25.78 10.07 13.62
C PRO A 543 27.23 10.49 13.33
N VAL A 544 28.01 9.59 12.74
CA VAL A 544 29.39 9.83 12.27
C VAL A 544 29.41 9.91 10.74
N SER A 545 30.55 10.31 10.17
CA SER A 545 30.67 10.36 8.71
C SER A 545 30.68 8.95 8.10
N PRO A 546 30.25 8.78 6.84
CA PRO A 546 30.28 7.48 6.16
C PRO A 546 31.67 6.84 6.09
N GLU A 547 32.73 7.65 6.00
CA GLU A 547 34.12 7.18 6.00
C GLU A 547 34.49 6.62 7.38
N GLU A 548 34.13 7.32 8.45
CA GLU A 548 34.36 6.83 9.81
C GLU A 548 33.53 5.58 10.11
N LEU A 549 32.27 5.54 9.64
CA LEU A 549 31.41 4.38 9.76
C LEU A 549 32.04 3.15 9.08
N LYS A 550 32.56 3.34 7.87
CA LYS A 550 33.30 2.30 7.13
C LYS A 550 34.54 1.82 7.89
N ASP A 551 35.35 2.73 8.40
CA ASP A 551 36.58 2.38 9.12
C ASP A 551 36.29 1.65 10.43
N ALA A 552 35.16 1.94 11.08
CA ALA A 552 34.78 1.35 12.36
C ALA A 552 34.05 0.01 12.24
N LEU A 553 33.08 -0.08 11.33
CA LEU A 553 32.10 -1.18 11.23
C LEU A 553 32.13 -1.92 9.89
N GLY A 554 32.97 -1.52 8.93
CA GLY A 554 33.09 -2.17 7.64
C GLY A 554 32.09 -1.67 6.60
N GLN A 555 31.83 -2.49 5.58
CA GLN A 555 31.08 -2.08 4.39
C GLN A 555 29.73 -2.80 4.25
N GLY A 556 29.40 -3.72 5.15
CA GLY A 556 28.12 -4.41 5.18
C GLY A 556 28.09 -5.76 4.45
N TRP A 557 29.16 -6.12 3.73
CA TRP A 557 29.20 -7.34 2.88
C TRP A 557 29.07 -8.66 3.64
N VAL A 558 29.37 -8.66 4.94
CA VAL A 558 29.30 -9.82 5.82
C VAL A 558 28.26 -9.60 6.91
N GLY A 559 27.63 -10.67 7.38
CA GLY A 559 26.45 -10.59 8.24
C GLY A 559 26.69 -9.83 9.54
N GLU A 560 27.88 -9.94 10.12
CA GLU A 560 28.23 -9.22 11.32
C GLU A 560 28.39 -7.70 11.11
N GLU A 561 28.85 -7.28 9.92
CA GLU A 561 28.95 -5.87 9.51
C GLU A 561 27.57 -5.29 9.18
N ALA A 562 26.77 -6.01 8.39
CA ALA A 562 25.42 -5.58 8.02
C ALA A 562 24.56 -5.32 9.25
N LEU A 563 24.60 -6.27 10.21
CA LEU A 563 23.93 -6.12 11.50
C LEU A 563 24.44 -4.90 12.28
N ALA A 564 25.76 -4.75 12.37
CA ALA A 564 26.39 -3.68 13.15
C ALA A 564 26.01 -2.29 12.61
N ILE A 565 26.07 -2.09 11.29
CA ILE A 565 25.72 -0.82 10.64
C ILE A 565 24.23 -0.52 10.81
N GLY A 566 23.35 -1.49 10.56
CA GLY A 566 21.91 -1.29 10.69
C GLY A 566 21.49 -0.99 12.14
N LEU A 567 22.06 -1.70 13.11
CA LEU A 567 21.83 -1.42 14.54
C LEU A 567 22.40 -0.05 14.95
N TYR A 568 23.62 0.27 14.51
CA TYR A 568 24.24 1.57 14.77
C TYR A 568 23.34 2.71 14.30
N ALA A 569 22.80 2.61 13.08
CA ALA A 569 21.97 3.65 12.50
C ALA A 569 20.72 3.94 13.34
N VAL A 570 20.06 2.90 13.86
CA VAL A 570 18.90 3.06 14.75
C VAL A 570 19.30 3.59 16.14
N LEU A 571 20.43 3.17 16.69
CA LEU A 571 20.91 3.67 17.99
C LEU A 571 21.42 5.12 17.93
N ALA A 572 21.94 5.55 16.79
CA ALA A 572 22.55 6.87 16.59
C ALA A 572 21.53 7.95 16.19
N THR A 573 20.27 7.59 15.92
CA THR A 573 19.20 8.49 15.47
C THR A 573 17.96 8.37 16.37
N ASP A 574 17.02 9.30 16.23
CA ASP A 574 15.81 9.38 17.05
C ASP A 574 14.51 9.13 16.26
N ASN A 575 14.62 8.85 14.96
CA ASN A 575 13.49 8.59 14.07
C ASN A 575 13.84 7.60 12.94
N LEU A 576 12.81 6.93 12.41
CA LEU A 576 12.99 5.87 11.42
C LEU A 576 13.56 6.38 10.09
N ARG A 577 13.16 7.57 9.64
CA ARG A 577 13.63 8.13 8.37
C ARG A 577 15.14 8.32 8.39
N ASP A 578 15.65 8.96 9.44
CA ASP A 578 17.09 9.24 9.55
C ASP A 578 17.89 7.96 9.80
N ALA A 579 17.34 7.00 10.54
CA ALA A 579 17.95 5.67 10.68
C ALA A 579 18.15 4.98 9.32
N LEU A 580 17.11 4.98 8.47
CA LEU A 580 17.16 4.39 7.13
C LEU A 580 18.16 5.13 6.22
N LEU A 581 18.20 6.47 6.26
CA LEU A 581 19.16 7.24 5.46
C LEU A 581 20.59 7.03 5.93
N LEU A 582 20.82 6.98 7.24
CA LEU A 582 22.14 6.73 7.81
C LEU A 582 22.63 5.31 7.51
N SER A 583 21.73 4.32 7.48
CA SER A 583 22.10 2.94 7.20
C SER A 583 22.48 2.68 5.75
N VAL A 584 21.99 3.46 4.78
CA VAL A 584 22.29 3.25 3.35
C VAL A 584 23.39 4.18 2.82
N ASN A 585 23.61 5.34 3.45
CA ASN A 585 24.60 6.32 2.99
C ASN A 585 26.02 5.98 3.48
N HIS A 586 26.50 4.78 3.14
CA HIS A 586 27.89 4.36 3.32
C HIS A 586 28.41 3.66 2.07
N SER A 587 29.70 3.31 2.06
CA SER A 587 30.25 2.55 0.94
C SER A 587 29.92 1.07 1.09
N GLY A 588 29.53 0.41 0.00
CA GLY A 588 29.37 -1.03 -0.05
C GLY A 588 27.93 -1.50 -0.12
N ASP A 589 27.58 -2.42 0.77
CA ASP A 589 26.34 -3.20 0.75
C ASP A 589 25.21 -2.43 1.45
N SER A 590 24.52 -1.59 0.67
CA SER A 590 23.61 -0.56 1.20
C SER A 590 22.18 -1.06 1.41
N ASP A 591 21.71 -2.03 0.61
CA ASP A 591 20.40 -2.64 0.77
C ASP A 591 20.34 -3.56 1.99
N SER A 592 21.36 -4.41 2.21
CA SER A 592 21.41 -5.28 3.38
C SER A 592 21.51 -4.52 4.71
N THR A 593 22.25 -3.41 4.77
CA THR A 593 22.26 -2.55 5.96
C THR A 593 20.93 -1.79 6.10
N GLY A 594 20.34 -1.37 4.99
CA GLY A 594 19.01 -0.77 4.88
C GLY A 594 17.90 -1.65 5.46
N ILE A 595 17.79 -2.91 5.04
CA ILE A 595 16.76 -3.83 5.52
C ILE A 595 16.92 -4.15 7.00
N VAL A 596 18.15 -4.34 7.48
CA VAL A 596 18.43 -4.55 8.91
C VAL A 596 18.00 -3.34 9.74
N ALA A 597 18.39 -2.13 9.34
CA ALA A 597 17.99 -0.90 10.02
C ALA A 597 16.47 -0.73 9.99
N GLY A 598 15.85 -1.01 8.85
CA GLY A 598 14.40 -0.98 8.67
C GLY A 598 13.68 -1.98 9.56
N ASN A 599 14.17 -3.22 9.69
CA ASN A 599 13.59 -4.21 10.58
C ASN A 599 13.64 -3.78 12.05
N ILE A 600 14.80 -3.32 12.53
CA ILE A 600 14.96 -2.87 13.92
C ILE A 600 14.14 -1.61 14.16
N GLY A 601 14.29 -0.60 13.30
CA GLY A 601 13.59 0.69 13.42
C GLY A 601 12.08 0.57 13.26
N GLY A 602 11.60 -0.27 12.33
CA GLY A 602 10.17 -0.54 12.15
C GLY A 602 9.54 -1.24 13.36
N ALA A 603 10.26 -2.16 14.00
CA ALA A 603 9.81 -2.78 15.25
C ALA A 603 9.76 -1.78 16.42
N LEU A 604 10.69 -0.82 16.45
CA LEU A 604 10.80 0.20 17.49
C LEU A 604 9.75 1.32 17.32
N TYR A 605 9.60 1.85 16.11
CA TYR A 605 8.82 3.06 15.80
C TYR A 605 7.43 2.77 15.21
N GLY A 606 7.15 1.52 14.79
CA GLY A 606 5.88 1.11 14.21
C GLY A 606 5.65 1.56 12.76
N THR A 607 4.57 1.08 12.15
CA THR A 607 4.23 1.38 10.74
C THR A 607 4.03 2.88 10.47
N ARG A 608 3.50 3.62 11.45
CA ARG A 608 3.23 5.06 11.33
C ARG A 608 4.48 5.91 11.15
N ALA A 609 5.64 5.41 11.56
CA ALA A 609 6.91 6.10 11.42
C ALA A 609 7.55 5.94 10.04
N ILE A 610 7.05 5.03 9.20
CA ILE A 610 7.55 4.84 7.84
C ILE A 610 7.12 6.04 7.00
N PRO A 611 8.04 6.75 6.32
CA PRO A 611 7.67 7.84 5.42
C PRO A 611 6.68 7.34 4.35
N GLN A 612 5.47 7.90 4.34
CA GLN A 612 4.38 7.39 3.51
C GLN A 612 4.67 7.54 2.02
N GLU A 613 5.42 8.58 1.65
CA GLU A 613 5.88 8.78 0.28
C GLU A 613 6.83 7.66 -0.19
N TRP A 614 7.60 7.05 0.71
CA TRP A 614 8.46 5.90 0.40
C TRP A 614 7.64 4.62 0.37
N LEU A 615 6.77 4.43 1.35
CA LEU A 615 5.92 3.25 1.43
C LEU A 615 4.94 3.14 0.24
N ASN A 616 4.40 4.27 -0.23
CA ASN A 616 3.47 4.32 -1.36
C ASN A 616 4.12 3.94 -2.71
N THR A 617 5.44 4.06 -2.82
CA THR A 617 6.18 3.74 -4.04
C THR A 617 6.88 2.38 -3.98
N LEU A 618 6.81 1.68 -2.84
CA LEU A 618 7.47 0.39 -2.61
C LEU A 618 6.94 -0.72 -3.53
N GLU A 619 7.85 -1.39 -4.24
CA GLU A 619 7.57 -2.59 -5.02
C GLU A 619 6.98 -3.69 -4.13
N LEU A 620 5.92 -4.34 -4.61
CA LEU A 620 5.24 -5.44 -3.91
C LEU A 620 4.73 -5.11 -2.49
N ARG A 621 4.55 -3.83 -2.14
CA ARG A 621 4.00 -3.41 -0.82
C ARG A 621 2.82 -4.25 -0.36
N GLU A 622 1.81 -4.44 -1.22
CA GLU A 622 0.61 -5.20 -0.88
C GLU A 622 0.91 -6.66 -0.52
N VAL A 623 1.89 -7.29 -1.19
CA VAL A 623 2.34 -8.65 -0.90
C VAL A 623 3.05 -8.69 0.45
N VAL A 624 3.95 -7.74 0.71
CA VAL A 624 4.67 -7.61 1.98
C VAL A 624 3.69 -7.42 3.14
N GLU A 625 2.77 -6.48 2.99
CA GLU A 625 1.76 -6.15 4.01
C GLU A 625 0.80 -7.33 4.27
N THR A 626 0.35 -8.00 3.21
CA THR A 626 -0.53 -9.16 3.32
C THR A 626 0.18 -10.30 4.06
N LEU A 627 1.42 -10.63 3.69
CA LEU A 627 2.15 -11.72 4.33
C LEU A 627 2.47 -11.43 5.80
N ALA A 628 2.80 -10.18 6.14
CA ALA A 628 3.00 -9.76 7.53
C ALA A 628 1.73 -9.93 8.37
N LYS A 629 0.57 -9.53 7.84
CA LYS A 629 -0.73 -9.72 8.50
C LYS A 629 -1.11 -11.20 8.62
N ASP A 630 -0.82 -11.99 7.59
CA ASP A 630 -1.11 -13.42 7.59
C ASP A 630 -0.24 -14.16 8.63
N ALA A 631 1.01 -13.76 8.81
CA ALA A 631 1.85 -14.26 9.88
C ALA A 631 1.29 -13.91 11.26
N LEU A 632 0.83 -12.67 11.46
CA LEU A 632 0.18 -12.29 12.73
C LEU A 632 -1.05 -13.15 12.99
N ALA A 633 -1.87 -13.43 11.97
CA ALA A 633 -3.02 -14.31 12.11
C ALA A 633 -2.62 -15.74 12.49
N GLU A 634 -1.54 -16.29 11.90
CA GLU A 634 -1.08 -17.65 12.17
C GLU A 634 -0.41 -17.81 13.55
N PHE A 635 0.38 -16.83 13.99
CA PHE A 635 1.10 -16.89 15.26
C PHE A 635 0.30 -16.34 16.46
N SER A 636 -0.87 -15.75 16.21
CA SER A 636 -1.81 -15.34 17.27
C SER A 636 -2.66 -16.50 17.81
N PRO A 637 -3.25 -16.37 19.01
CA PRO A 637 -4.23 -17.33 19.50
C PRO A 637 -5.42 -17.48 18.56
N GLY A 638 -5.83 -18.73 18.29
CA GLY A 638 -6.94 -19.04 17.39
C GLY A 638 -6.62 -18.81 15.90
N PRO A 639 -5.50 -19.34 15.38
CA PRO A 639 -5.11 -19.12 13.99
C PRO A 639 -6.12 -19.74 13.01
N PRO A 640 -6.20 -19.21 11.78
CA PRO A 640 -7.11 -19.74 10.77
C PRO A 640 -6.86 -21.23 10.51
N SER A 641 -7.94 -21.97 10.23
CA SER A 641 -7.92 -23.43 10.05
C SER A 641 -8.84 -23.90 8.94
N ASP A 642 -9.48 -22.98 8.23
CA ASP A 642 -10.31 -23.30 7.08
C ASP A 642 -9.44 -23.80 5.90
N GLN A 643 -10.09 -24.49 4.97
CA GLN A 643 -9.42 -25.08 3.82
C GLN A 643 -8.79 -24.04 2.88
N ALA A 644 -9.26 -22.78 2.86
CA ALA A 644 -8.63 -21.75 2.06
C ALA A 644 -7.27 -21.35 2.66
N TRP A 645 -7.17 -21.26 3.99
CA TRP A 645 -5.90 -21.02 4.68
C TRP A 645 -4.87 -22.12 4.40
N LEU A 646 -5.29 -23.39 4.50
CA LEU A 646 -4.40 -24.53 4.26
C LEU A 646 -3.95 -24.66 2.79
N ARG A 647 -4.76 -24.19 1.84
CA ARG A 647 -4.34 -24.07 0.43
C ARG A 647 -3.42 -22.89 0.19
N ARG A 648 -3.57 -21.82 0.95
CA ARG A 648 -2.72 -20.61 0.89
C ARG A 648 -1.32 -20.93 1.44
N TYR A 649 -1.26 -21.66 2.55
CA TYR A 649 -0.03 -22.08 3.24
C TYR A 649 0.02 -23.60 3.43
N PRO A 650 0.26 -24.36 2.35
CA PRO A 650 0.36 -25.81 2.45
C PRO A 650 1.61 -26.19 3.25
N ALA A 651 1.39 -27.02 4.27
CA ALA A 651 2.41 -27.68 5.07
C ALA A 651 2.92 -28.94 4.35
N TRP A 652 4.21 -29.21 4.48
CA TRP A 652 4.94 -30.29 3.81
C TRP A 652 5.27 -31.47 4.71
#